data_AF-A0ABD3C3L4-F1
#
_entry.id   AF-A0ABD3C3L4-F1
#
_cell.length_a   1.000
_cell.length_b   1.000
_cell.length_c   1.000
_cell.angle_alpha   90.00
_cell.angle_beta   90.00
_cell.angle_gamma   90.00
#
_symmetry.space_group_name_H-M   'P 1'
#
loop_
_entity.id
_entity.type
_entity.pdbx_description
1 polymer ?
#
loop_
_entity_poly.entity_id
_entity_poly.type
_entity_poly.pdbx_seq_one_letter_code
_entity_poly.pdbx_strand_id
1 'polypeptide(L)'
;MVDQFGVGNLRIANQFAVSQQQLFCNCERLVQTVVNRFASNEQMEINSCKIKSVMLMKVLARLDKKICLQFKNEGILQKVTWHLYRYPFSLEKWLRSGKEACKLSSALLAEQLRLCKVFIRYGYCISETSMLFTSLCIWLSVPSFDNLISNDTMNEYYAITREAYLFLDVLVGRLPNYYSRVEEKTDEEESCSWSFFGSVIDLALEWIQVKNIPYLSKLLICQNTDDEKKSELNSVLWVISSVLNMFSSVLKAVTPDDMSSLPNCRLPWLPEFVPKMGLKIIKNGYLRPDDNFSENGSLVEHLCRLRTKNKTELGLSSICCLLGLVQVVDSIDKLIRDANLDIHKAPSFCDSFSWEDKVLANGIIKSSVHDVRFVLNCLMKLIVSECQCKRPVEIFGRGGPAPGVGVGWGASGGGYWSLENFLCQQDARLLVYLFEIIEIPFDEDPSEAMQMVNCALTACLVVGPGDNSPVIDKLLKFIFRAPVLKYLDSGIRKFLSFREGHSLNYEEDEYESFATVLETHFRNRWLSVKKRKVKSMKKETHALETIYEDSSEELLSLRVEWAHQRLPLPDHWFFSSISTSHSDKALNSLEVAKGGLFFLMGLEAIPNSPVKSVSVVWKLHAMSVILISGMEILGDEKSRDVYGILQNVYGEIVNDKNLTLQFEKEIHESYATFVETFVDQFAAESYGDSLFGQQVAIYLRRSVDASVRVAAWNALSNARALELLPRLDECFTKAEGFLEPIEDNERIWEAYVKSWISGALDKAVNRGSVTFSLALHHLSSFLFGNVSGDMLSLRNKLAKLLLRDYSRKHQHEGMMMKLVCYVKPKTSFEPGSEVGSDEHLLEVEKRLQLFKEICDWHGSEMEKLESCVRREMNVRLSV
;
A
#
# COMPACT_ATOMS: atom_id res chain seq x y z
N MET A 1 15.40 -0.08 -12.51
CA MET A 1 15.23 -0.42 -11.08
C MET A 1 16.02 -1.66 -10.66
N VAL A 2 16.25 -2.63 -11.56
CA VAL A 2 17.12 -3.80 -11.33
C VAL A 2 18.61 -3.43 -11.12
N ASP A 3 19.03 -2.22 -11.52
CA ASP A 3 20.37 -1.65 -11.27
C ASP A 3 20.82 -1.63 -9.79
N GLN A 4 19.94 -1.93 -8.82
CA GLN A 4 20.28 -1.97 -7.39
C GLN A 4 20.72 -3.35 -6.87
N PHE A 5 20.48 -4.44 -7.60
CA PHE A 5 20.78 -5.80 -7.13
C PHE A 5 21.83 -6.47 -8.02
N GLY A 6 23.08 -6.00 -7.93
CA GLY A 6 24.24 -6.86 -8.22
C GLY A 6 24.53 -7.68 -6.96
N VAL A 7 23.98 -8.89 -6.87
CA VAL A 7 24.29 -9.80 -5.76
C VAL A 7 25.63 -10.46 -6.05
N GLY A 8 26.65 -10.03 -5.32
CA GLY A 8 28.00 -10.58 -5.39
C GLY A 8 29.04 -9.50 -5.12
N ASN A 9 29.35 -9.28 -3.84
CA ASN A 9 30.37 -8.35 -3.31
C ASN A 9 30.01 -6.86 -3.22
N LEU A 10 29.07 -6.52 -2.34
CA LEU A 10 28.97 -5.18 -1.74
C LEU A 10 28.46 -5.28 -0.30
N ARG A 11 29.28 -5.89 0.57
CA ARG A 11 29.05 -5.89 2.03
C ARG A 11 29.45 -4.57 2.72
N ILE A 12 30.00 -3.58 2.01
CA ILE A 12 30.45 -2.31 2.61
C ILE A 12 30.42 -1.19 1.54
N ALA A 13 29.29 -0.50 1.29
CA ALA A 13 29.31 0.84 0.64
C ALA A 13 27.98 1.62 0.62
N ASN A 14 26.97 1.35 1.46
CA ASN A 14 25.69 2.07 1.40
C ASN A 14 25.43 3.00 2.61
N GLN A 15 26.48 3.54 3.26
CA GLN A 15 26.34 4.15 4.59
C GLN A 15 26.91 5.55 4.85
N PHE A 16 27.39 6.32 3.85
CA PHE A 16 27.97 7.66 4.13
C PHE A 16 27.62 8.70 3.06
N ALA A 17 26.40 9.24 3.07
CA ALA A 17 25.86 9.70 1.79
C ALA A 17 24.67 10.68 1.74
N VAL A 18 24.56 11.67 2.63
CA VAL A 18 23.87 12.93 2.21
C VAL A 18 24.68 14.11 2.71
N SER A 19 24.98 14.16 4.01
CA SER A 19 25.85 15.17 4.60
C SER A 19 27.33 15.02 4.18
N GLN A 20 27.85 13.79 4.09
CA GLN A 20 29.19 13.56 3.52
C GLN A 20 29.22 13.54 1.98
N GLN A 21 28.10 13.25 1.29
CA GLN A 21 28.07 13.23 -0.18
C GLN A 21 28.12 14.63 -0.79
N GLN A 22 27.48 15.63 -0.17
CA GLN A 22 27.72 17.04 -0.51
C GLN A 22 29.17 17.46 -0.22
N LEU A 23 29.78 16.94 0.85
CA LEU A 23 31.20 17.17 1.17
C LEU A 23 32.14 16.54 0.12
N PHE A 24 31.80 15.36 -0.39
CA PHE A 24 32.54 14.64 -1.45
C PHE A 24 32.40 15.31 -2.82
N CYS A 25 31.23 15.84 -3.17
CA CYS A 25 31.04 16.63 -4.40
C CYS A 25 31.89 17.91 -4.41
N ASN A 26 32.20 18.48 -3.24
CA ASN A 26 33.10 19.64 -3.10
C ASN A 26 34.58 19.25 -3.04
N CYS A 27 34.93 17.97 -3.08
CA CYS A 27 36.31 17.50 -3.08
C CYS A 27 36.82 17.27 -4.50
N GLU A 28 37.16 18.37 -5.19
CA GLU A 28 37.72 18.38 -6.55
C GLU A 28 38.92 17.43 -6.71
N ARG A 29 39.73 17.29 -5.65
CA ARG A 29 40.86 16.35 -5.58
C ARG A 29 40.45 14.89 -5.77
N LEU A 30 39.28 14.48 -5.28
CA LEU A 30 38.81 13.09 -5.44
C LEU A 30 38.38 12.83 -6.88
N VAL A 31 37.61 13.74 -7.48
CA VAL A 31 37.19 13.66 -8.88
C VAL A 31 38.43 13.63 -9.78
N GLN A 32 39.39 14.54 -9.54
CA GLN A 32 40.65 14.56 -10.28
C GLN A 32 41.47 13.28 -10.10
N THR A 33 41.50 12.70 -8.89
CA THR A 33 42.18 11.42 -8.64
C THR A 33 41.52 10.28 -9.41
N VAL A 34 40.19 10.26 -9.49
CA VAL A 34 39.45 9.28 -10.31
C VAL A 34 39.77 9.46 -11.79
N VAL A 35 39.72 10.69 -12.30
CA VAL A 35 40.01 11.00 -13.71
C VAL A 35 41.45 10.64 -14.07
N ASN A 36 42.42 10.93 -13.19
CA ASN A 36 43.84 10.63 -13.41
C ASN A 36 44.09 9.11 -13.57
N ARG A 37 43.28 8.24 -12.95
CA ARG A 37 43.37 6.78 -13.13
C ARG A 37 42.98 6.30 -14.53
N PHE A 38 42.22 7.12 -15.28
CA PHE A 38 41.89 6.86 -16.68
C PHE A 38 42.80 7.64 -17.66
N ALA A 39 43.60 8.60 -17.14
CA ALA A 39 44.52 9.43 -17.93
C ALA A 39 45.98 8.92 -17.94
N SER A 40 46.38 8.04 -17.03
CA SER A 40 47.76 7.50 -16.98
C SER A 40 48.07 6.52 -18.12
N ASN A 41 49.36 6.32 -18.43
CA ASN A 41 49.84 5.40 -19.49
C ASN A 41 49.45 3.92 -19.29
N GLU A 42 48.84 3.56 -18.14
CA GLU A 42 48.22 2.25 -17.85
C GLU A 42 46.76 2.16 -18.35
N GLN A 43 46.43 2.84 -19.44
CA GLN A 43 45.08 2.86 -20.02
C GLN A 43 44.57 1.47 -20.42
N MET A 44 45.45 0.50 -20.71
CA MET A 44 45.03 -0.81 -21.26
C MET A 44 44.63 -1.84 -20.20
N GLU A 45 45.12 -1.73 -18.97
CA GLU A 45 44.86 -2.76 -17.95
C GLU A 45 43.53 -2.49 -17.23
N ILE A 46 42.63 -3.47 -17.21
CA ILE A 46 41.34 -3.38 -16.51
C ILE A 46 41.50 -4.01 -15.14
N ASN A 47 41.25 -3.24 -14.09
CA ASN A 47 41.34 -3.70 -12.71
C ASN A 47 40.09 -3.30 -11.89
N SER A 48 39.94 -3.92 -10.72
CA SER A 48 38.81 -3.66 -9.81
C SER A 48 38.71 -2.19 -9.39
N CYS A 49 39.84 -1.47 -9.32
CA CYS A 49 39.89 -0.07 -8.94
C CYS A 49 39.22 0.84 -9.98
N LYS A 50 39.41 0.59 -11.28
CA LYS A 50 38.72 1.31 -12.36
C LYS A 50 37.21 1.08 -12.28
N ILE A 51 36.76 -0.15 -12.08
CA ILE A 51 35.33 -0.49 -11.92
C ILE A 51 34.71 0.28 -10.76
N LYS A 52 35.33 0.21 -9.56
CA LYS A 52 34.87 0.96 -8.38
C LYS A 52 34.86 2.49 -8.60
N SER A 53 35.79 2.99 -9.40
CA SER A 53 35.85 4.42 -9.75
C SER A 53 34.67 4.83 -10.64
N VAL A 54 34.31 4.03 -11.66
CA VAL A 54 33.10 4.26 -12.46
C VAL A 54 31.83 4.19 -11.60
N MET A 55 31.75 3.22 -10.68
CA MET A 55 30.62 3.09 -9.76
C MET A 55 30.44 4.34 -8.88
N LEU A 56 31.54 4.87 -8.33
CA LEU A 56 31.52 6.10 -7.54
C LEU A 56 31.03 7.28 -8.38
N MET A 57 31.55 7.45 -9.60
CA MET A 57 31.12 8.52 -10.50
C MET A 57 29.65 8.43 -10.88
N LYS A 58 29.14 7.20 -11.08
CA LYS A 58 27.72 6.93 -11.32
C LYS A 58 26.86 7.36 -10.13
N VAL A 59 27.30 7.07 -8.90
CA VAL A 59 26.58 7.50 -7.69
C VAL A 59 26.56 9.02 -7.60
N LEU A 60 27.70 9.69 -7.81
CA LEU A 60 27.79 11.15 -7.80
C LEU A 60 26.92 11.81 -8.89
N ALA A 61 26.97 11.28 -10.11
CA ALA A 61 26.17 11.75 -11.23
C ALA A 61 24.66 11.61 -10.99
N ARG A 62 24.23 10.61 -10.20
CA ARG A 62 22.80 10.43 -9.86
C ARG A 62 22.27 11.47 -8.89
N LEU A 63 23.12 12.17 -8.14
CA LEU A 63 22.68 13.10 -7.07
C LEU A 63 22.06 14.38 -7.61
N ASP A 64 22.65 14.98 -8.65
CA ASP A 64 22.18 16.26 -9.20
C ASP A 64 22.55 16.37 -10.70
N LYS A 65 21.61 16.93 -11.47
CA LYS A 65 21.81 17.32 -12.88
C LYS A 65 23.00 18.26 -13.06
N LYS A 66 23.32 19.10 -12.05
CA LYS A 66 24.48 20.01 -12.09
C LYS A 66 25.82 19.28 -12.11
N ILE A 67 25.94 18.19 -11.37
CA ILE A 67 27.17 17.36 -11.34
C ILE A 67 27.39 16.68 -12.69
N CYS A 68 26.33 16.18 -13.31
CA CYS A 68 26.41 15.64 -14.68
C CYS A 68 26.88 16.69 -15.68
N LEU A 69 26.39 17.94 -15.58
CA LEU A 69 26.81 19.03 -16.45
C LEU A 69 28.30 19.37 -16.26
N GLN A 70 28.76 19.43 -15.01
CA GLN A 70 30.16 19.64 -14.69
C GLN A 70 31.05 18.54 -15.30
N PHE A 71 30.67 17.27 -15.11
CA PHE A 71 31.41 16.14 -15.68
C PHE A 71 31.42 16.12 -17.22
N LYS A 72 30.34 16.61 -17.87
CA LYS A 72 30.29 16.80 -19.33
C LYS A 72 31.30 17.88 -19.76
N ASN A 73 31.23 19.06 -19.14
CA ASN A 73 32.05 20.22 -19.51
C ASN A 73 33.56 19.97 -19.28
N GLU A 74 33.92 19.21 -18.25
CA GLU A 74 35.30 18.84 -17.94
C GLU A 74 35.82 17.64 -18.78
N GLY A 75 34.99 17.08 -19.68
CA GLY A 75 35.34 15.93 -20.52
C GLY A 75 35.57 14.64 -19.71
N ILE A 76 35.05 14.57 -18.48
CA ILE A 76 35.28 13.45 -17.57
C ILE A 76 34.56 12.19 -18.06
N LEU A 77 33.34 12.34 -18.58
CA LEU A 77 32.57 11.21 -19.11
C LEU A 77 33.39 10.48 -20.17
N GLN A 78 33.84 11.20 -21.21
CA GLN A 78 34.61 10.63 -22.33
C GLN A 78 35.87 9.89 -21.86
N LYS A 79 36.61 10.44 -20.88
CA LYS A 79 37.79 9.79 -20.29
C LYS A 79 37.44 8.50 -19.55
N VAL A 80 36.39 8.52 -18.74
CA VAL A 80 35.97 7.38 -17.92
C VAL A 80 35.32 6.28 -18.76
N THR A 81 34.64 6.65 -19.85
CA THR A 81 33.96 5.72 -20.78
C THR A 81 34.80 5.32 -21.98
N TRP A 82 36.08 5.73 -22.03
CA TRP A 82 36.97 5.50 -23.17
C TRP A 82 37.03 4.04 -23.64
N HIS A 83 36.93 3.08 -22.72
CA HIS A 83 36.91 1.64 -23.06
C HIS A 83 35.69 1.23 -23.92
N LEU A 84 34.56 1.95 -23.85
CA LEU A 84 33.42 1.71 -24.74
C LEU A 84 33.72 2.14 -26.19
N TYR A 85 34.52 3.19 -26.38
CA TYR A 85 34.80 3.76 -27.71
C TYR A 85 36.01 3.11 -28.40
N ARG A 86 36.99 2.63 -27.62
CA ARG A 86 38.30 2.19 -28.16
C ARG A 86 38.34 0.76 -28.71
N TYR A 87 37.30 -0.06 -28.53
CA TYR A 87 37.40 -1.50 -28.77
C TYR A 87 36.36 -2.04 -29.76
N PRO A 88 36.63 -2.07 -31.07
CA PRO A 88 36.06 -3.08 -31.95
C PRO A 88 36.90 -4.36 -31.81
N PHE A 89 36.87 -5.00 -30.63
CA PHE A 89 37.34 -6.38 -30.54
C PHE A 89 36.34 -7.24 -31.30
N SER A 90 36.76 -7.97 -32.32
CA SER A 90 35.99 -9.14 -32.73
C SER A 90 35.76 -10.01 -31.48
N LEU A 91 34.60 -10.65 -31.38
CA LEU A 91 34.26 -11.52 -30.25
C LEU A 91 35.40 -12.50 -29.93
N GLU A 92 36.05 -13.03 -30.95
CA GLU A 92 37.22 -13.90 -30.84
C GLU A 92 38.42 -13.27 -30.10
N LYS A 93 38.75 -12.01 -30.38
CA LYS A 93 39.86 -11.32 -29.70
C LYS A 93 39.54 -11.04 -28.24
N TRP A 94 38.27 -10.76 -27.92
CA TRP A 94 37.82 -10.62 -26.54
C TRP A 94 37.96 -11.95 -25.79
N LEU A 95 37.51 -13.06 -26.38
CA LEU A 95 37.63 -14.39 -25.79
C LEU A 95 39.09 -14.83 -25.58
N ARG A 96 40.00 -14.48 -26.50
CA ARG A 96 41.44 -14.75 -26.38
C ARG A 96 42.12 -14.03 -25.22
N SER A 97 41.48 -13.01 -24.62
CA SER A 97 42.02 -12.33 -23.43
C SER A 97 41.95 -13.18 -22.16
N GLY A 98 41.20 -14.29 -22.18
CA GLY A 98 41.04 -15.19 -21.06
C GLY A 98 39.86 -14.82 -20.14
N LYS A 99 39.38 -15.81 -19.38
CA LYS A 99 38.16 -15.71 -18.57
C LYS A 99 38.15 -14.56 -17.57
N GLU A 100 39.24 -14.38 -16.82
CA GLU A 100 39.32 -13.30 -15.81
C GLU A 100 39.37 -11.90 -16.44
N ALA A 101 40.02 -11.76 -17.60
CA ALA A 101 39.99 -10.51 -18.36
C ALA A 101 38.59 -10.23 -18.94
N CYS A 102 37.87 -11.26 -19.39
CA CYS A 102 36.47 -11.16 -19.83
C CYS A 102 35.55 -10.73 -18.69
N LYS A 103 35.72 -11.28 -17.48
CA LYS A 103 34.97 -10.86 -16.27
C LYS A 103 35.20 -9.40 -15.92
N LEU A 104 36.47 -9.00 -15.81
CA LEU A 104 36.82 -7.63 -15.44
C LEU A 104 36.38 -6.62 -16.51
N SER A 105 36.56 -6.95 -17.79
CA SER A 105 36.10 -6.11 -18.90
C SER A 105 34.58 -6.00 -18.95
N SER A 106 33.85 -7.11 -18.81
CA SER A 106 32.38 -7.11 -18.76
C SER A 106 31.85 -6.24 -17.62
N ALA A 107 32.39 -6.41 -16.41
CA ALA A 107 32.00 -5.60 -15.26
C ALA A 107 32.29 -4.09 -15.47
N LEU A 108 33.42 -3.74 -16.09
CA LEU A 108 33.76 -2.36 -16.40
C LEU A 108 32.82 -1.76 -17.46
N LEU A 109 32.61 -2.47 -18.58
CA LEU A 109 31.77 -2.01 -19.69
C LEU A 109 30.31 -1.85 -19.25
N ALA A 110 29.78 -2.80 -18.47
CA ALA A 110 28.45 -2.72 -17.88
C ALA A 110 28.30 -1.48 -16.98
N GLU A 111 29.29 -1.20 -16.12
CA GLU A 111 29.27 0.00 -15.27
C GLU A 111 29.41 1.31 -16.05
N GLN A 112 30.20 1.32 -17.13
CA GLN A 112 30.30 2.48 -18.03
C GLN A 112 28.98 2.75 -18.75
N LEU A 113 28.29 1.71 -19.24
CA LEU A 113 26.95 1.84 -19.84
C LEU A 113 25.93 2.36 -18.81
N ARG A 114 25.98 1.86 -17.57
CA ARG A 114 25.16 2.37 -16.47
C ARG A 114 25.43 3.83 -16.13
N LEU A 115 26.68 4.28 -16.24
CA LEU A 115 27.05 5.69 -16.11
C LEU A 115 26.47 6.52 -17.26
N CYS A 116 26.69 6.12 -18.52
CA CYS A 116 26.14 6.80 -19.70
C CYS A 116 24.61 6.93 -19.62
N LYS A 117 23.92 5.89 -19.15
CA LYS A 117 22.47 5.87 -18.92
C LYS A 117 22.02 7.00 -17.98
N VAL A 118 22.81 7.35 -16.95
CA VAL A 118 22.50 8.47 -16.03
C VAL A 118 22.59 9.81 -16.76
N PHE A 119 23.59 10.01 -17.63
CA PHE A 119 23.75 11.24 -18.39
C PHE A 119 22.61 11.45 -19.40
N ILE A 120 22.24 10.40 -20.13
CA ILE A 120 21.10 10.44 -21.06
C ILE A 120 19.80 10.72 -20.31
N ARG A 121 19.60 10.15 -19.11
CA ARG A 121 18.44 10.47 -18.27
C ARG A 121 18.33 11.96 -17.94
N TYR A 122 19.44 12.71 -17.90
CA TYR A 122 19.41 14.16 -17.68
C TYR A 122 19.36 14.98 -18.99
N GLY A 123 19.33 14.32 -20.14
CA GLY A 123 19.31 14.95 -21.46
C GLY A 123 20.69 15.33 -21.98
N TYR A 124 21.76 14.69 -21.50
CA TYR A 124 23.13 14.98 -21.93
C TYR A 124 23.70 13.87 -22.83
N CYS A 125 24.60 14.25 -23.75
CA CYS A 125 25.41 13.35 -24.59
C CYS A 125 24.59 12.47 -25.54
N ILE A 126 23.41 12.96 -25.99
CA ILE A 126 22.55 12.21 -26.91
C ILE A 126 23.19 12.13 -28.31
N SER A 127 23.80 13.22 -28.80
CA SER A 127 24.48 13.29 -30.11
C SER A 127 25.72 12.38 -30.20
N GLU A 128 26.46 12.23 -29.11
CA GLU A 128 27.67 11.38 -29.00
C GLU A 128 27.37 9.87 -29.11
N THR A 129 26.10 9.46 -28.96
CA THR A 129 25.69 8.05 -29.02
C THR A 129 25.82 7.43 -30.41
N SER A 130 25.78 8.24 -31.46
CA SER A 130 26.02 7.79 -32.85
C SER A 130 27.40 7.15 -33.02
N MET A 131 28.43 7.70 -32.37
CA MET A 131 29.79 7.15 -32.41
C MET A 131 29.92 5.89 -31.54
N LEU A 132 29.12 5.79 -30.48
CA LEU A 132 29.09 4.62 -29.60
C LEU A 132 28.43 3.41 -30.28
N PHE A 133 27.48 3.62 -31.20
CA PHE A 133 26.71 2.55 -31.84
C PHE A 133 27.61 1.49 -32.51
N THR A 134 28.60 1.92 -33.29
CA THR A 134 29.53 1.00 -33.99
C THR A 134 30.23 0.05 -33.01
N SER A 135 30.60 0.55 -31.82
CA SER A 135 31.22 -0.25 -30.77
C SER A 135 30.22 -1.15 -30.04
N LEU A 136 28.95 -0.77 -30.01
CA LEU A 136 27.87 -1.56 -29.40
C LEU A 136 27.38 -2.70 -30.29
N CYS A 137 27.46 -2.59 -31.62
CA CYS A 137 26.95 -3.60 -32.56
C CYS A 137 27.40 -5.03 -32.23
N ILE A 138 28.65 -5.21 -31.80
CA ILE A 138 29.21 -6.52 -31.43
C ILE A 138 28.42 -7.12 -30.26
N TRP A 139 28.11 -6.31 -29.25
CA TRP A 139 27.36 -6.72 -28.06
C TRP A 139 25.85 -6.81 -28.29
N LEU A 140 25.32 -6.14 -29.31
CA LEU A 140 23.89 -6.19 -29.65
C LEU A 140 23.54 -7.42 -30.49
N SER A 141 24.49 -7.97 -31.24
CA SER A 141 24.29 -9.15 -32.08
C SER A 141 24.15 -10.46 -31.29
N VAL A 142 23.40 -11.42 -31.84
CA VAL A 142 23.35 -12.78 -31.29
C VAL A 142 24.67 -13.49 -31.63
N PRO A 143 25.46 -13.94 -30.63
CA PRO A 143 26.76 -14.53 -30.89
C PRO A 143 26.65 -16.00 -31.34
N SER A 144 27.75 -16.54 -31.89
CA SER A 144 27.95 -17.98 -31.98
C SER A 144 28.14 -18.54 -30.56
N PHE A 145 27.16 -19.31 -30.09
CA PHE A 145 27.14 -19.82 -28.72
C PHE A 145 28.25 -20.86 -28.43
N ASP A 146 28.70 -21.63 -29.41
CA ASP A 146 29.72 -22.68 -29.22
C ASP A 146 31.04 -22.11 -28.68
N ASN A 147 31.44 -20.94 -29.17
CA ASN A 147 32.65 -20.24 -28.75
C ASN A 147 32.53 -19.65 -27.33
N LEU A 148 31.33 -19.27 -26.91
CA LEU A 148 31.09 -18.72 -25.57
C LEU A 148 30.97 -19.82 -24.51
N ILE A 149 30.33 -20.95 -24.87
CA ILE A 149 30.20 -22.13 -24.02
C ILE A 149 31.57 -22.75 -23.75
N SER A 150 32.41 -22.90 -24.79
CA SER A 150 33.76 -23.46 -24.64
C SER A 150 34.69 -22.62 -23.74
N ASN A 151 34.48 -21.31 -23.68
CA ASN A 151 35.28 -20.40 -22.86
C ASN A 151 34.65 -20.04 -21.50
N ASP A 152 33.43 -20.52 -21.21
CA ASP A 152 32.67 -20.22 -19.98
C ASP A 152 32.58 -18.69 -19.68
N THR A 153 32.13 -17.93 -20.69
CA THR A 153 32.03 -16.44 -20.67
C THR A 153 30.65 -15.92 -21.06
N MET A 154 29.64 -16.79 -21.04
CA MET A 154 28.26 -16.47 -21.44
C MET A 154 27.63 -15.40 -20.57
N ASN A 155 27.75 -15.53 -19.25
CA ASN A 155 27.17 -14.58 -18.30
C ASN A 155 27.78 -13.18 -18.46
N GLU A 156 29.09 -13.11 -18.71
CA GLU A 156 29.83 -11.87 -18.97
C GLU A 156 29.36 -11.20 -20.26
N TYR A 157 29.14 -11.96 -21.34
CA TYR A 157 28.60 -11.43 -22.59
C TYR A 157 27.17 -10.91 -22.42
N TYR A 158 26.31 -11.69 -21.75
CA TYR A 158 24.93 -11.30 -21.47
C TYR A 158 24.83 -10.07 -20.58
N ALA A 159 25.73 -9.91 -19.60
CA ALA A 159 25.76 -8.72 -18.74
C ALA A 159 26.00 -7.43 -19.55
N ILE A 160 26.90 -7.46 -20.52
CA ILE A 160 27.16 -6.31 -21.41
C ILE A 160 25.96 -6.07 -22.33
N THR A 161 25.48 -7.14 -22.98
CA THR A 161 24.34 -7.09 -23.91
C THR A 161 23.10 -6.51 -23.25
N ARG A 162 22.78 -6.98 -22.04
CA ARG A 162 21.69 -6.49 -21.20
C ARG A 162 21.81 -4.98 -20.97
N GLU A 163 22.95 -4.51 -20.46
CA GLU A 163 23.12 -3.08 -20.19
C GLU A 163 23.15 -2.22 -21.46
N ALA A 164 23.61 -2.77 -22.59
CA ALA A 164 23.55 -2.10 -23.88
C ALA A 164 22.10 -1.86 -24.33
N TYR A 165 21.22 -2.86 -24.23
CA TYR A 165 19.80 -2.67 -24.53
C TYR A 165 19.09 -1.75 -23.52
N LEU A 166 19.44 -1.80 -22.23
CA LEU A 166 18.91 -0.85 -21.23
C LEU A 166 19.40 0.59 -21.43
N PHE A 167 20.60 0.76 -21.99
CA PHE A 167 21.11 2.06 -22.42
C PHE A 167 20.31 2.58 -23.62
N LEU A 168 20.06 1.73 -24.62
CA LEU A 168 19.26 2.08 -25.80
C LEU A 168 17.81 2.40 -25.45
N ASP A 169 17.20 1.65 -24.54
CA ASP A 169 15.86 1.92 -23.99
C ASP A 169 15.74 3.36 -23.45
N VAL A 170 16.69 3.78 -22.61
CA VAL A 170 16.73 5.13 -22.05
C VAL A 170 17.03 6.19 -23.11
N LEU A 171 17.83 5.86 -24.12
CA LEU A 171 18.11 6.75 -25.26
C LEU A 171 16.85 7.01 -26.07
N VAL A 172 16.09 5.96 -26.41
CA VAL A 172 14.83 6.07 -27.15
C VAL A 172 13.83 6.95 -26.43
N GLY A 173 13.69 6.79 -25.11
CA GLY A 173 12.79 7.62 -24.30
C GLY A 173 13.17 9.11 -24.24
N ARG A 174 14.30 9.52 -24.82
CA ARG A 174 14.75 10.91 -24.95
C ARG A 174 14.76 11.43 -26.38
N LEU A 175 14.51 10.57 -27.36
CA LEU A 175 14.40 11.00 -28.75
C LEU A 175 13.08 11.77 -28.97
N PRO A 176 13.08 12.73 -29.90
CA PRO A 176 11.82 13.35 -30.34
C PRO A 176 10.92 12.29 -30.99
N ASN A 177 9.61 12.50 -30.90
CA ASN A 177 8.60 11.63 -31.52
C ASN A 177 8.98 11.36 -32.98
N TYR A 178 8.88 10.10 -33.42
CA TYR A 178 9.29 9.66 -34.75
C TYR A 178 8.74 10.57 -35.88
N TYR A 179 7.51 11.08 -35.74
CA TYR A 179 6.86 11.92 -36.76
C TYR A 179 7.10 13.43 -36.63
N SER A 180 7.64 13.91 -35.51
CA SER A 180 7.85 15.36 -35.24
C SER A 180 8.84 16.04 -36.19
N ARG A 181 9.58 15.27 -37.00
CA ARG A 181 10.60 15.77 -37.94
C ARG A 181 10.05 16.43 -39.20
N VAL A 182 8.74 16.47 -39.42
CA VAL A 182 8.19 16.98 -40.67
C VAL A 182 7.96 18.50 -40.64
N GLU A 183 7.85 19.16 -39.47
CA GLU A 183 7.38 20.56 -39.44
C GLU A 183 8.38 21.66 -39.08
N GLU A 184 9.46 21.48 -38.30
CA GLU A 184 10.34 22.62 -37.99
C GLU A 184 11.84 22.25 -37.98
N LYS A 185 12.57 22.76 -39.00
CA LYS A 185 14.03 22.89 -38.97
C LYS A 185 14.38 24.24 -38.36
N THR A 186 14.57 24.29 -37.05
CA THR A 186 15.35 25.35 -36.40
C THR A 186 16.62 24.74 -35.83
N ASP A 187 17.75 25.17 -36.38
CA ASP A 187 19.09 24.84 -35.91
C ASP A 187 19.27 25.33 -34.46
N GLU A 188 19.69 24.40 -33.57
CA GLU A 188 20.43 24.58 -32.29
C GLU A 188 20.03 23.66 -31.12
N GLU A 189 19.13 22.68 -31.29
CA GLU A 189 18.97 21.57 -30.32
C GLU A 189 19.62 20.27 -30.84
N GLU A 190 20.40 19.59 -29.98
CA GLU A 190 21.20 18.37 -30.26
C GLU A 190 20.40 17.32 -31.07
N SER A 191 20.47 17.39 -32.41
CA SER A 191 19.61 16.61 -33.30
C SER A 191 20.07 15.15 -33.38
N CYS A 192 19.61 14.31 -32.45
CA CYS A 192 19.79 12.87 -32.57
C CYS A 192 18.87 12.32 -33.66
N SER A 193 19.40 11.47 -34.55
CA SER A 193 18.66 10.89 -35.66
C SER A 193 18.27 9.44 -35.39
N TRP A 194 17.00 9.13 -35.68
CA TRP A 194 16.45 7.77 -35.81
C TRP A 194 17.19 6.88 -36.84
N SER A 195 18.21 7.40 -37.52
CA SER A 195 18.91 6.78 -38.65
C SER A 195 19.57 5.44 -38.35
N PHE A 196 20.06 5.22 -37.12
CA PHE A 196 20.71 3.95 -36.75
C PHE A 196 19.76 2.97 -36.05
N PHE A 197 18.57 3.41 -35.64
CA PHE A 197 17.64 2.58 -34.90
C PHE A 197 17.03 1.44 -35.72
N GLY A 198 16.93 1.58 -37.05
CA GLY A 198 16.51 0.48 -37.93
C GLY A 198 17.39 -0.76 -37.76
N SER A 199 18.72 -0.58 -37.80
CA SER A 199 19.69 -1.67 -37.59
C SER A 199 19.68 -2.20 -36.17
N VAL A 200 19.48 -1.34 -35.16
CA VAL A 200 19.32 -1.76 -33.76
C VAL A 200 18.10 -2.68 -33.62
N ILE A 201 16.97 -2.32 -34.23
CA ILE A 201 15.74 -3.11 -34.18
C ILE A 201 15.96 -4.47 -34.85
N ASP A 202 16.63 -4.51 -36.01
CA ASP A 202 16.94 -5.77 -36.69
C ASP A 202 17.80 -6.70 -35.84
N LEU A 203 18.86 -6.20 -35.20
CA LEU A 203 19.68 -6.97 -34.26
C LEU A 203 18.88 -7.45 -33.04
N ALA A 204 17.99 -6.60 -32.52
CA ALA A 204 17.13 -6.95 -31.39
C ALA A 204 16.09 -8.02 -31.75
N LEU A 205 15.59 -8.04 -33.00
CA LEU A 205 14.66 -9.06 -33.49
C LEU A 205 15.32 -10.45 -33.61
N GLU A 206 16.64 -10.53 -33.69
CA GLU A 206 17.37 -11.80 -33.62
C GLU A 206 17.29 -12.41 -32.21
N TRP A 207 17.39 -11.60 -31.15
CA TRP A 207 17.24 -12.06 -29.76
C TRP A 207 15.85 -12.58 -29.41
N ILE A 208 14.81 -12.15 -30.14
CA ILE A 208 13.45 -12.67 -29.98
C ILE A 208 13.31 -14.09 -30.53
N GLN A 209 14.25 -14.59 -31.33
CA GLN A 209 14.22 -15.96 -31.90
C GLN A 209 14.60 -17.03 -30.87
N VAL A 210 13.71 -17.27 -29.91
CA VAL A 210 13.90 -18.18 -28.76
C VAL A 210 14.37 -19.57 -29.16
N LYS A 211 13.88 -20.09 -30.29
CA LYS A 211 14.24 -21.42 -30.82
C LYS A 211 15.73 -21.56 -31.15
N ASN A 212 16.39 -20.47 -31.49
CA ASN A 212 17.81 -20.45 -31.87
C ASN A 212 18.75 -20.27 -30.66
N ILE A 213 18.19 -20.08 -29.46
CA ILE A 213 18.96 -19.85 -28.23
C ILE A 213 19.02 -21.16 -27.42
N PRO A 214 20.21 -21.78 -27.22
CA PRO A 214 20.36 -23.15 -26.71
C PRO A 214 19.71 -23.48 -25.36
N TYR A 215 19.55 -22.49 -24.48
CA TYR A 215 18.99 -22.67 -23.14
C TYR A 215 17.47 -22.43 -23.09
N LEU A 216 16.97 -21.53 -23.93
CA LEU A 216 15.53 -21.27 -24.04
C LEU A 216 14.83 -22.32 -24.91
N SER A 217 15.51 -22.86 -25.91
CA SER A 217 15.00 -24.00 -26.66
C SER A 217 14.79 -25.22 -25.77
N LYS A 218 15.69 -25.45 -24.79
CA LYS A 218 15.53 -26.50 -23.76
C LYS A 218 14.40 -26.21 -22.78
N LEU A 219 14.15 -24.95 -22.44
CA LEU A 219 13.00 -24.54 -21.61
C LEU A 219 11.67 -24.96 -22.27
N LEU A 220 11.55 -24.80 -23.59
CA LEU A 220 10.39 -25.20 -24.38
C LEU A 220 10.21 -26.74 -24.46
N ILE A 221 11.26 -27.52 -24.15
CA ILE A 221 11.28 -29.00 -24.18
C ILE A 221 11.07 -29.61 -22.77
N CYS A 222 10.85 -28.78 -21.74
CA CYS A 222 10.42 -29.20 -20.40
C CYS A 222 11.39 -30.16 -19.67
N GLN A 223 12.71 -29.92 -19.74
CA GLN A 223 13.70 -30.68 -18.96
C GLN A 223 14.13 -29.92 -17.69
N ASN A 224 14.21 -30.62 -16.55
CA ASN A 224 14.73 -30.06 -15.30
C ASN A 224 16.16 -29.54 -15.50
N THR A 225 16.39 -28.26 -15.24
CA THR A 225 17.70 -27.61 -15.37
C THR A 225 18.46 -27.65 -14.04
N ASP A 226 19.70 -28.15 -14.08
CA ASP A 226 20.68 -28.08 -12.99
C ASP A 226 20.95 -26.64 -12.52
N ASP A 227 21.56 -26.47 -11.34
CA ASP A 227 21.75 -25.15 -10.72
C ASP A 227 22.67 -24.20 -11.52
N GLU A 228 23.72 -24.70 -12.17
CA GLU A 228 24.55 -23.88 -13.08
C GLU A 228 23.70 -23.39 -14.26
N LYS A 229 22.93 -24.28 -14.89
CA LYS A 229 22.02 -23.97 -16.01
C LYS A 229 20.95 -22.93 -15.66
N LYS A 230 20.61 -22.78 -14.37
CA LYS A 230 19.68 -21.73 -13.90
C LYS A 230 20.31 -20.33 -13.96
N SER A 231 21.63 -20.22 -13.76
CA SER A 231 22.37 -18.95 -13.85
C SER A 231 22.42 -18.41 -15.28
N GLU A 232 22.80 -19.25 -16.25
CA GLU A 232 22.80 -18.81 -17.66
C GLU A 232 21.38 -18.50 -18.16
N LEU A 233 20.40 -19.32 -17.77
CA LEU A 233 19.00 -19.06 -18.10
C LEU A 233 18.54 -17.70 -17.56
N ASN A 234 18.86 -17.39 -16.31
CA ASN A 234 18.56 -16.09 -15.71
C ASN A 234 19.22 -14.93 -16.48
N SER A 235 20.50 -15.08 -16.85
CA SER A 235 21.23 -14.07 -17.63
C SER A 235 20.61 -13.82 -19.01
N VAL A 236 20.19 -14.87 -19.72
CA VAL A 236 19.51 -14.75 -21.01
C VAL A 236 18.14 -14.07 -20.86
N LEU A 237 17.36 -14.44 -19.84
CA LEU A 237 16.06 -13.82 -19.59
C LEU A 237 16.21 -12.32 -19.30
N TRP A 238 17.27 -11.90 -18.61
CA TRP A 238 17.57 -10.47 -18.45
C TRP A 238 17.86 -9.75 -19.77
N VAL A 239 18.54 -10.41 -20.72
CA VAL A 239 18.75 -9.85 -22.06
C VAL A 239 17.43 -9.71 -22.79
N ILE A 240 16.60 -10.75 -22.82
CA ILE A 240 15.28 -10.72 -23.47
C ILE A 240 14.39 -9.64 -22.87
N SER A 241 14.32 -9.55 -21.54
CA SER A 241 13.56 -8.49 -20.88
C SER A 241 14.07 -7.09 -21.28
N SER A 242 15.39 -6.90 -21.39
CA SER A 242 15.96 -5.61 -21.80
C SER A 242 15.64 -5.27 -23.26
N VAL A 243 15.64 -6.26 -24.16
CA VAL A 243 15.21 -6.13 -25.55
C VAL A 243 13.72 -5.75 -25.63
N LEU A 244 12.85 -6.45 -24.90
CA LEU A 244 11.42 -6.17 -24.89
C LEU A 244 11.10 -4.79 -24.31
N ASN A 245 11.80 -4.35 -23.27
CA ASN A 245 11.66 -3.00 -22.72
C ASN A 245 12.08 -1.94 -23.75
N MET A 246 13.22 -2.14 -24.43
CA MET A 246 13.66 -1.25 -25.51
C MET A 246 12.62 -1.18 -26.63
N PHE A 247 12.03 -2.31 -27.03
CA PHE A 247 10.93 -2.33 -28.00
C PHE A 247 9.68 -1.60 -27.51
N SER A 248 9.30 -1.75 -26.24
CA SER A 248 8.19 -0.98 -25.67
C SER A 248 8.45 0.53 -25.77
N SER A 249 9.67 0.98 -25.46
CA SER A 249 10.05 2.40 -25.58
C SER A 249 10.07 2.87 -27.03
N VAL A 250 10.54 2.05 -27.98
CA VAL A 250 10.49 2.36 -29.41
C VAL A 250 9.05 2.52 -29.88
N LEU A 251 8.16 1.59 -29.52
CA LEU A 251 6.76 1.63 -29.91
C LEU A 251 6.04 2.85 -29.33
N LYS A 252 6.33 3.22 -28.07
CA LYS A 252 5.81 4.45 -27.44
C LYS A 252 6.28 5.71 -28.16
N ALA A 253 7.54 5.79 -28.56
CA ALA A 253 8.10 6.93 -29.27
C ALA A 253 7.60 7.05 -30.74
N VAL A 254 6.93 6.00 -31.23
CA VAL A 254 6.33 5.90 -32.58
C VAL A 254 4.80 6.01 -32.50
N THR A 255 4.22 6.20 -31.31
CA THR A 255 2.82 6.56 -31.16
C THR A 255 2.65 8.06 -31.45
N PRO A 256 1.81 8.47 -32.40
CA PRO A 256 1.57 9.88 -32.69
C PRO A 256 0.83 10.55 -31.51
N ASP A 257 1.24 11.76 -31.14
CA ASP A 257 0.65 12.51 -30.02
C ASP A 257 -0.74 13.09 -30.36
N ASP A 258 -0.99 13.39 -31.64
CA ASP A 258 -2.30 13.80 -32.17
C ASP A 258 -2.51 13.16 -33.56
N MET A 259 -3.61 12.42 -33.75
CA MET A 259 -3.91 11.77 -35.05
C MET A 259 -4.20 12.80 -36.17
N SER A 260 -4.48 14.05 -35.80
CA SER A 260 -4.73 15.17 -36.73
C SER A 260 -3.47 15.88 -37.23
N SER A 261 -2.30 15.69 -36.59
CA SER A 261 -1.02 16.30 -37.01
C SER A 261 -0.22 15.40 -37.95
N LEU A 262 -0.76 14.24 -38.35
CA LEU A 262 -0.10 13.39 -39.32
C LEU A 262 -0.07 14.06 -40.72
N PRO A 263 1.10 14.10 -41.38
CA PRO A 263 1.22 14.68 -42.70
C PRO A 263 0.40 13.86 -43.70
N ASN A 264 -0.69 14.45 -44.19
CA ASN A 264 -1.53 13.97 -45.30
C ASN A 264 -2.02 12.52 -45.16
N CYS A 265 -3.19 12.29 -44.52
CA CYS A 265 -4.02 11.07 -44.52
C CYS A 265 -3.79 10.09 -45.71
N ARG A 266 -2.68 9.35 -45.72
CA ARG A 266 -2.36 8.31 -46.70
C ARG A 266 -1.72 7.15 -45.96
N LEU A 267 -2.42 6.03 -45.99
CA LEU A 267 -1.98 4.76 -45.45
C LEU A 267 -0.76 4.20 -46.22
N PRO A 268 0.19 3.52 -45.54
CA PRO A 268 0.32 3.42 -44.09
C PRO A 268 1.40 4.40 -43.58
N TRP A 269 1.00 5.26 -42.64
CA TRP A 269 1.92 6.05 -41.82
C TRP A 269 2.72 5.18 -40.84
N LEU A 270 2.30 3.92 -40.65
CA LEU A 270 2.90 2.95 -39.73
C LEU A 270 4.27 2.45 -40.24
N PRO A 271 5.35 2.53 -39.44
CA PRO A 271 6.67 2.05 -39.85
C PRO A 271 6.71 0.52 -40.04
N GLU A 272 7.42 0.07 -41.07
CA GLU A 272 7.51 -1.36 -41.44
C GLU A 272 8.02 -2.29 -40.32
N PHE A 273 8.83 -1.77 -39.39
CA PHE A 273 9.34 -2.57 -38.29
C PHE A 273 8.27 -2.96 -37.26
N VAL A 274 7.14 -2.23 -37.17
CA VAL A 274 6.06 -2.53 -36.23
C VAL A 274 5.38 -3.87 -36.58
N PRO A 275 4.82 -4.08 -37.79
CA PRO A 275 4.25 -5.37 -38.16
C PRO A 275 5.32 -6.47 -38.22
N LYS A 276 6.56 -6.15 -38.63
CA LYS A 276 7.69 -7.11 -38.60
C LYS A 276 7.94 -7.64 -37.18
N MET A 277 7.87 -6.78 -36.17
CA MET A 277 8.03 -7.17 -34.76
C MET A 277 6.88 -8.07 -34.30
N GLY A 278 5.63 -7.72 -34.60
CA GLY A 278 4.46 -8.53 -34.28
C GLY A 278 4.51 -9.92 -34.89
N LEU A 279 4.79 -10.01 -36.21
CA LEU A 279 4.96 -11.30 -36.91
C LEU A 279 6.07 -12.15 -36.31
N LYS A 280 7.16 -11.52 -35.84
CA LYS A 280 8.27 -12.25 -35.22
C LYS A 280 7.88 -12.84 -33.87
N ILE A 281 7.07 -12.14 -33.06
CA ILE A 281 6.56 -12.64 -31.79
C ILE A 281 5.62 -13.84 -32.03
N ILE A 282 4.70 -13.73 -33.00
CA ILE A 282 3.76 -14.78 -33.37
C ILE A 282 4.51 -16.04 -33.84
N LYS A 283 5.42 -15.91 -34.81
CA LYS A 283 6.17 -17.04 -35.41
C LYS A 283 7.06 -17.78 -34.41
N ASN A 284 7.50 -17.12 -33.35
CA ASN A 284 8.34 -17.73 -32.30
C ASN A 284 7.53 -18.38 -31.16
N GLY A 285 6.19 -18.33 -31.19
CA GLY A 285 5.35 -19.04 -30.23
C GLY A 285 5.40 -18.48 -28.81
N TYR A 286 5.56 -17.16 -28.67
CA TYR A 286 5.50 -16.49 -27.36
C TYR A 286 4.13 -16.69 -26.71
N LEU A 287 3.08 -16.54 -27.52
CA LEU A 287 1.67 -16.66 -27.16
C LEU A 287 1.01 -17.70 -28.08
N ARG A 288 -0.02 -18.39 -27.58
CA ARG A 288 -0.88 -19.30 -28.36
C ARG A 288 -2.12 -18.56 -28.88
N PRO A 289 -2.24 -18.37 -30.20
CA PRO A 289 -3.43 -17.76 -30.80
C PRO A 289 -4.57 -18.75 -31.16
N ASP A 290 -4.40 -20.07 -30.97
CA ASP A 290 -5.42 -21.10 -31.27
C ASP A 290 -5.44 -22.20 -30.18
N ASP A 291 -6.60 -22.83 -29.97
CA ASP A 291 -6.84 -23.98 -29.06
C ASP A 291 -6.21 -25.31 -29.54
N ASN A 292 -5.47 -25.30 -30.65
CA ASN A 292 -4.77 -26.49 -31.13
C ASN A 292 -3.62 -26.83 -30.17
N PHE A 293 -3.89 -27.80 -29.29
CA PHE A 293 -2.97 -28.37 -28.30
C PHE A 293 -1.70 -28.92 -28.96
N SER A 294 -0.72 -28.06 -29.25
CA SER A 294 0.65 -28.53 -29.38
C SER A 294 1.10 -28.99 -28.00
N GLU A 295 1.62 -30.21 -27.89
CA GLU A 295 2.10 -30.83 -26.64
C GLU A 295 3.13 -29.96 -25.88
N ASN A 296 3.75 -28.98 -26.55
CA ASN A 296 4.68 -28.03 -25.97
C ASN A 296 3.96 -26.72 -25.55
N GLY A 297 4.10 -26.33 -24.27
CA GLY A 297 3.63 -25.07 -23.65
C GLY A 297 3.98 -23.80 -24.44
N SER A 298 3.24 -22.68 -24.28
CA SER A 298 3.71 -21.37 -24.78
C SER A 298 4.87 -20.85 -23.92
N LEU A 299 5.69 -19.92 -24.44
CA LEU A 299 6.77 -19.35 -23.64
C LEU A 299 6.23 -18.65 -22.39
N VAL A 300 5.11 -17.94 -22.53
CA VAL A 300 4.40 -17.27 -21.43
C VAL A 300 4.01 -18.25 -20.34
N GLU A 301 3.46 -19.41 -20.71
CA GLU A 301 3.13 -20.47 -19.76
C GLU A 301 4.36 -20.94 -18.96
N HIS A 302 5.50 -21.14 -19.64
CA HIS A 302 6.75 -21.53 -18.99
C HIS A 302 7.32 -20.44 -18.07
N LEU A 303 7.26 -19.17 -18.48
CA LEU A 303 7.69 -18.03 -17.66
C LEU A 303 6.83 -17.92 -16.38
N CYS A 304 5.51 -18.08 -16.49
CA CYS A 304 4.62 -18.16 -15.33
C CYS A 304 4.99 -19.32 -14.39
N ARG A 305 5.27 -20.52 -14.92
CA ARG A 305 5.75 -21.67 -14.13
C ARG A 305 7.10 -21.41 -13.44
N LEU A 306 8.01 -20.68 -14.09
CA LEU A 306 9.28 -20.28 -13.48
C LEU A 306 9.07 -19.31 -12.32
N ARG A 307 8.17 -18.33 -12.49
CA ARG A 307 7.82 -17.35 -11.46
C ARG A 307 7.13 -18.00 -10.26
N THR A 308 6.24 -18.97 -10.47
CA THR A 308 5.54 -19.66 -9.35
C THR A 308 6.46 -20.59 -8.55
N LYS A 309 7.48 -21.18 -9.19
CA LYS A 309 8.43 -22.09 -8.52
C LYS A 309 9.60 -21.38 -7.83
N ASN A 310 10.01 -20.20 -8.30
CA ASN A 310 11.23 -19.53 -7.83
C ASN A 310 10.93 -18.14 -7.27
N LYS A 311 11.33 -17.90 -6.01
CA LYS A 311 11.30 -16.58 -5.35
C LYS A 311 12.62 -15.80 -5.47
N THR A 312 13.57 -16.31 -6.25
CA THR A 312 14.92 -15.76 -6.42
C THR A 312 15.00 -14.87 -7.67
N GLU A 313 16.21 -14.48 -8.06
CA GLU A 313 16.47 -13.63 -9.24
C GLU A 313 15.86 -14.18 -10.54
N LEU A 314 15.78 -15.51 -10.69
CA LEU A 314 15.13 -16.16 -11.84
C LEU A 314 13.62 -15.85 -11.92
N GLY A 315 12.95 -15.70 -10.77
CA GLY A 315 11.56 -15.25 -10.73
C GLY A 315 11.42 -13.80 -11.22
N LEU A 316 12.39 -12.94 -10.87
CA LEU A 316 12.43 -11.54 -11.32
C LEU A 316 12.68 -11.38 -12.81
N SER A 317 13.65 -12.11 -13.37
CA SER A 317 13.91 -12.04 -14.81
C SER A 317 12.72 -12.58 -15.61
N SER A 318 12.05 -13.62 -15.11
CA SER A 318 10.81 -14.14 -15.70
C SER A 318 9.67 -13.12 -15.74
N ILE A 319 9.35 -12.49 -14.59
CA ILE A 319 8.27 -11.48 -14.54
C ILE A 319 8.59 -10.25 -15.38
N CYS A 320 9.86 -9.83 -15.45
CA CYS A 320 10.28 -8.71 -16.29
C CYS A 320 10.19 -9.03 -17.79
N CYS A 321 10.36 -10.30 -18.19
CA CYS A 321 10.08 -10.75 -19.56
C CYS A 321 8.59 -10.70 -19.87
N LEU A 322 7.75 -11.22 -18.97
CA LEU A 322 6.28 -11.17 -19.13
C LEU A 322 5.79 -9.73 -19.24
N LEU A 323 6.29 -8.83 -18.38
CA LEU A 323 5.95 -7.40 -18.41
C LEU A 323 6.34 -6.73 -19.73
N GLY A 324 7.58 -6.91 -20.18
CA GLY A 324 8.03 -6.35 -21.46
C GLY A 324 7.23 -6.90 -22.64
N LEU A 325 6.92 -8.20 -22.63
CA LEU A 325 6.14 -8.84 -23.69
C LEU A 325 4.72 -8.28 -23.78
N VAL A 326 4.01 -8.20 -22.65
CA VAL A 326 2.64 -7.67 -22.60
C VAL A 326 2.61 -6.22 -23.10
N GLN A 327 3.58 -5.39 -22.68
CA GLN A 327 3.68 -3.99 -23.12
C GLN A 327 3.94 -3.85 -24.63
N VAL A 328 4.85 -4.67 -25.19
CA VAL A 328 5.15 -4.67 -26.62
C VAL A 328 3.93 -5.10 -27.42
N VAL A 329 3.29 -6.19 -27.02
CA VAL A 329 2.13 -6.74 -27.72
C VAL A 329 0.94 -5.78 -27.67
N ASP A 330 0.63 -5.18 -26.52
CA ASP A 330 -0.42 -4.16 -26.39
C ASP A 330 -0.14 -2.92 -27.26
N SER A 331 1.12 -2.48 -27.32
CA SER A 331 1.50 -1.33 -28.14
C SER A 331 1.40 -1.63 -29.64
N ILE A 332 1.76 -2.86 -30.06
CA ILE A 332 1.60 -3.31 -31.45
C ILE A 332 0.12 -3.36 -31.82
N ASP A 333 -0.72 -4.00 -30.99
CA ASP A 333 -2.16 -4.12 -31.25
C ASP A 333 -2.83 -2.74 -31.35
N LYS A 334 -2.46 -1.78 -30.47
CA LYS A 334 -2.93 -0.39 -30.55
C LYS A 334 -2.53 0.28 -31.86
N LEU A 335 -1.25 0.29 -32.21
CA LEU A 335 -0.74 0.93 -33.43
C LEU A 335 -1.33 0.33 -34.71
N ILE A 336 -1.49 -1.00 -34.76
CA ILE A 336 -2.08 -1.69 -35.92
C ILE A 336 -3.57 -1.41 -36.02
N ARG A 337 -4.30 -1.41 -34.89
CA ARG A 337 -5.71 -1.02 -34.87
C ARG A 337 -5.89 0.42 -35.36
N ASP A 338 -5.06 1.35 -34.87
CA ASP A 338 -5.11 2.76 -35.27
C ASP A 338 -4.77 2.95 -36.76
N ALA A 339 -3.87 2.14 -37.31
CA ALA A 339 -3.57 2.11 -38.74
C ALA A 339 -4.70 1.46 -39.57
N ASN A 340 -5.44 0.50 -39.03
CA ASN A 340 -6.48 -0.24 -39.77
C ASN A 340 -7.89 0.36 -39.67
N LEU A 341 -8.08 1.50 -38.97
CA LEU A 341 -9.40 2.15 -38.78
C LEU A 341 -10.18 2.42 -40.09
N ASP A 342 -9.51 2.59 -41.23
CA ASP A 342 -10.15 2.78 -42.55
C ASP A 342 -10.37 1.47 -43.34
N ILE A 343 -9.63 0.39 -43.04
CA ILE A 343 -9.66 -0.87 -43.80
C ILE A 343 -10.82 -1.77 -43.32
N HIS A 344 -11.21 -1.68 -42.05
CA HIS A 344 -12.31 -2.47 -41.47
C HIS A 344 -13.71 -2.16 -42.04
N LYS A 345 -13.84 -1.21 -42.98
CA LYS A 345 -15.08 -0.97 -43.75
C LYS A 345 -15.25 -1.90 -44.96
N ALA A 346 -14.25 -2.72 -45.30
CA ALA A 346 -14.32 -3.65 -46.44
C ALA A 346 -13.83 -5.08 -46.05
N PRO A 347 -14.71 -5.97 -45.55
CA PRO A 347 -14.32 -7.30 -45.05
C PRO A 347 -13.79 -8.27 -46.12
N SER A 348 -13.87 -7.93 -47.42
CA SER A 348 -13.50 -8.82 -48.53
C SER A 348 -12.00 -8.91 -48.85
N PHE A 349 -11.13 -8.13 -48.19
CA PHE A 349 -9.67 -8.15 -48.43
C PHE A 349 -8.89 -9.09 -47.49
N CYS A 350 -9.51 -9.63 -46.44
CA CYS A 350 -8.81 -10.44 -45.43
C CYS A 350 -8.62 -11.93 -45.79
N ASP A 351 -9.21 -12.42 -46.87
CA ASP A 351 -9.16 -13.86 -47.21
C ASP A 351 -7.81 -14.32 -47.76
N SER A 352 -6.98 -13.40 -48.30
CA SER A 352 -5.66 -13.70 -48.88
C SER A 352 -4.48 -13.65 -47.90
N PHE A 353 -4.69 -13.28 -46.63
CA PHE A 353 -3.61 -13.16 -45.64
C PHE A 353 -3.09 -14.52 -45.15
N SER A 354 -1.80 -14.59 -44.80
CA SER A 354 -1.26 -15.73 -44.05
C SER A 354 -1.95 -15.83 -42.68
N TRP A 355 -1.89 -17.00 -42.03
CA TRP A 355 -2.49 -17.16 -40.70
C TRP A 355 -1.88 -16.18 -39.68
N GLU A 356 -0.55 -15.97 -39.71
CA GLU A 356 0.13 -15.01 -38.84
C GLU A 356 -0.32 -13.56 -39.11
N ASP A 357 -0.52 -13.22 -40.39
CA ASP A 357 -1.01 -11.90 -40.79
C ASP A 357 -2.45 -11.68 -40.31
N LYS A 358 -3.30 -12.73 -40.31
CA LYS A 358 -4.66 -12.69 -39.76
C LYS A 358 -4.66 -12.48 -38.24
N VAL A 359 -3.79 -13.18 -37.52
CA VAL A 359 -3.61 -13.00 -36.06
C VAL A 359 -3.17 -11.56 -35.76
N LEU A 360 -2.18 -11.05 -36.50
CA LEU A 360 -1.69 -9.70 -36.32
C LEU A 360 -2.76 -8.64 -36.62
N ALA A 361 -3.55 -8.82 -37.69
CA ALA A 361 -4.62 -7.89 -38.06
C ALA A 361 -5.79 -7.88 -37.07
N ASN A 362 -6.12 -9.04 -36.48
CA ASN A 362 -7.19 -9.16 -35.47
C ASN A 362 -6.78 -8.68 -34.07
N GLY A 363 -5.47 -8.50 -33.83
CA GLY A 363 -4.88 -8.21 -32.54
C GLY A 363 -4.35 -9.47 -31.86
N ILE A 364 -3.05 -9.48 -31.56
CA ILE A 364 -2.34 -10.61 -30.94
C ILE A 364 -3.00 -10.97 -29.60
N ILE A 365 -3.34 -9.98 -28.77
CA ILE A 365 -3.96 -10.20 -27.46
C ILE A 365 -5.30 -10.90 -27.60
N LYS A 366 -6.14 -10.42 -28.53
CA LYS A 366 -7.47 -10.96 -28.78
C LYS A 366 -7.40 -12.39 -29.30
N SER A 367 -6.41 -12.70 -30.13
CA SER A 367 -6.17 -14.07 -30.57
C SER A 367 -5.62 -14.97 -29.45
N SER A 368 -4.85 -14.44 -28.50
CA SER A 368 -4.23 -15.23 -27.43
C SER A 368 -4.85 -15.04 -26.04
N VAL A 369 -6.17 -14.84 -25.96
CA VAL A 369 -6.88 -14.56 -24.69
C VAL A 369 -6.63 -15.63 -23.63
N HIS A 370 -6.52 -16.91 -24.02
CA HIS A 370 -6.27 -18.00 -23.09
C HIS A 370 -4.94 -17.81 -22.33
N ASP A 371 -3.85 -17.53 -23.04
CA ASP A 371 -2.53 -17.31 -22.42
C ASP A 371 -2.54 -16.06 -21.54
N VAL A 372 -3.16 -14.98 -22.00
CA VAL A 372 -3.28 -13.72 -21.23
C VAL A 372 -4.08 -13.94 -19.93
N ARG A 373 -5.20 -14.66 -19.99
CA ARG A 373 -5.97 -15.08 -18.80
C ARG A 373 -5.19 -16.02 -17.90
N PHE A 374 -4.39 -16.92 -18.46
CA PHE A 374 -3.50 -17.79 -17.69
C PHE A 374 -2.49 -16.97 -16.88
N VAL A 375 -1.84 -15.96 -17.49
CA VAL A 375 -0.94 -15.04 -16.78
C VAL A 375 -1.67 -14.33 -15.65
N LEU A 376 -2.84 -13.76 -15.94
CA LEU A 376 -3.66 -13.04 -14.94
C LEU A 376 -3.96 -13.95 -13.74
N ASN A 377 -4.48 -15.15 -13.99
CA ASN A 377 -4.82 -16.11 -12.94
C ASN A 377 -3.61 -16.57 -12.12
N CYS A 378 -2.45 -16.77 -12.76
CA CYS A 378 -1.21 -17.06 -12.05
C CYS A 378 -0.79 -15.90 -11.13
N LEU A 379 -0.84 -14.65 -11.61
CA LEU A 379 -0.48 -13.48 -10.82
C LEU A 379 -1.44 -13.22 -9.67
N MET A 380 -2.75 -13.37 -9.89
CA MET A 380 -3.75 -13.19 -8.85
C MET A 380 -3.52 -14.17 -7.69
N LYS A 381 -3.25 -15.45 -8.00
CA LYS A 381 -2.88 -16.45 -6.99
C LYS A 381 -1.59 -16.08 -6.23
N LEU A 382 -0.58 -15.55 -6.93
CA LEU A 382 0.68 -15.13 -6.31
C LEU A 382 0.50 -13.91 -5.42
N ILE A 383 -0.24 -12.88 -5.86
CA ILE A 383 -0.47 -11.67 -5.08
C ILE A 383 -1.28 -12.00 -3.82
N VAL A 384 -2.36 -12.77 -3.94
CA VAL A 384 -3.15 -13.19 -2.77
C VAL A 384 -2.32 -14.01 -1.79
N SER A 385 -1.53 -14.98 -2.26
CA SER A 385 -0.76 -15.86 -1.36
C SER A 385 0.51 -15.24 -0.79
N GLU A 386 1.25 -14.46 -1.57
CA GLU A 386 2.57 -13.94 -1.18
C GLU A 386 2.52 -12.53 -0.59
N CYS A 387 1.56 -11.70 -1.00
CA CYS A 387 1.47 -10.31 -0.54
C CYS A 387 0.63 -10.16 0.74
N GLN A 388 -0.37 -11.01 0.98
CA GLN A 388 -1.16 -10.99 2.22
C GLN A 388 -0.36 -11.41 3.45
N CYS A 389 0.65 -12.27 3.29
CA CYS A 389 1.52 -12.69 4.39
C CYS A 389 2.67 -11.71 4.67
N LYS A 390 2.92 -10.77 3.77
CA LYS A 390 3.95 -9.74 3.94
C LYS A 390 3.30 -8.55 4.62
N ARG A 391 3.37 -8.54 5.96
CA ARG A 391 3.04 -7.34 6.74
C ARG A 391 3.75 -6.15 6.09
N PRO A 392 3.14 -4.95 6.09
CA PRO A 392 3.87 -3.75 5.81
C PRO A 392 5.18 -3.83 6.57
N VAL A 393 6.25 -3.35 5.95
CA VAL A 393 7.44 -2.99 6.69
C VAL A 393 6.99 -1.84 7.59
N GLU A 394 6.29 -2.19 8.68
CA GLU A 394 5.67 -1.26 9.61
C GLU A 394 6.80 -0.35 10.04
N ILE A 395 6.51 0.93 9.83
CA ILE A 395 7.32 2.04 10.27
C ILE A 395 7.38 1.87 11.78
N PHE A 396 8.46 1.26 12.27
CA PHE A 396 8.75 1.23 13.69
C PHE A 396 8.52 2.66 14.21
N GLY A 397 7.62 2.82 15.18
CA GLY A 397 7.10 4.11 15.66
C GLY A 397 8.11 5.08 16.28
N ARG A 398 9.41 4.87 16.06
CA ARG A 398 10.52 5.78 16.43
C ARG A 398 11.63 5.82 15.37
N GLY A 399 11.37 5.28 14.18
CA GLY A 399 12.31 5.22 13.07
C GLY A 399 11.89 6.15 11.95
N GLY A 400 12.15 7.46 12.11
CA GLY A 400 12.45 8.26 10.93
C GLY A 400 13.60 7.62 10.13
N PRO A 401 13.87 8.01 8.88
CA PRO A 401 15.01 7.50 8.14
C PRO A 401 16.28 7.82 8.94
N ALA A 402 16.74 6.87 9.75
CA ALA A 402 18.01 6.99 10.44
C ALA A 402 19.06 7.19 9.34
N PRO A 403 19.86 8.27 9.40
CA PRO A 403 20.93 8.48 8.43
C PRO A 403 21.82 7.24 8.40
N GLY A 404 21.79 6.48 7.30
CA GLY A 404 22.61 5.27 7.15
C GLY A 404 21.94 3.93 7.49
N VAL A 405 20.63 3.87 7.72
CA VAL A 405 19.91 2.59 7.83
C VAL A 405 18.73 2.63 6.88
N GLY A 406 18.81 1.88 5.77
CA GLY A 406 17.72 1.79 4.81
C GLY A 406 16.42 1.37 5.51
N VAL A 407 15.28 1.85 5.01
CA VAL A 407 13.96 1.44 5.53
C VAL A 407 13.87 -0.08 5.52
N GLY A 408 13.66 -0.70 6.70
CA GLY A 408 13.36 -2.12 6.86
C GLY A 408 14.52 -3.09 7.12
N TRP A 409 15.69 -2.63 7.60
CA TRP A 409 16.76 -3.53 8.07
C TRP A 409 16.38 -4.36 9.33
N GLY A 410 15.29 -4.01 10.02
CA GLY A 410 14.76 -4.74 11.18
C GLY A 410 13.61 -5.72 10.88
N ALA A 411 13.11 -5.77 9.63
CA ALA A 411 12.05 -6.69 9.25
C ALA A 411 12.64 -8.06 8.90
N SER A 412 12.04 -9.15 9.40
CA SER A 412 12.50 -10.53 9.18
C SER A 412 12.56 -10.95 7.70
N GLY A 413 11.89 -10.22 6.79
CA GLY A 413 11.93 -10.41 5.33
C GLY A 413 12.70 -9.35 4.53
N GLY A 414 13.42 -8.45 5.20
CA GLY A 414 14.08 -7.29 4.58
C GLY A 414 13.12 -6.18 4.17
N GLY A 415 13.64 -4.96 4.04
CA GLY A 415 12.85 -3.77 3.76
C GLY A 415 12.25 -3.67 2.36
N TYR A 416 11.75 -2.50 1.97
CA TYR A 416 11.16 -2.26 0.64
C TYR A 416 12.08 -2.60 -0.54
N TRP A 417 13.39 -2.60 -0.28
CA TRP A 417 14.45 -2.97 -1.22
C TRP A 417 14.96 -4.40 -0.96
N SER A 418 14.14 -5.30 -0.46
CA SER A 418 14.43 -6.74 -0.48
C SER A 418 14.07 -7.30 -1.86
N LEU A 419 14.75 -8.40 -2.24
CA LEU A 419 14.45 -9.10 -3.50
C LEU A 419 12.99 -9.54 -3.56
N GLU A 420 12.45 -10.00 -2.43
CA GLU A 420 11.08 -10.49 -2.31
C GLU A 420 10.03 -9.38 -2.44
N ASN A 421 10.28 -8.20 -1.87
CA ASN A 421 9.37 -7.06 -2.01
C ASN A 421 9.46 -6.45 -3.41
N PHE A 422 10.66 -6.40 -3.99
CA PHE A 422 10.84 -5.96 -5.36
C PHE A 422 10.15 -6.88 -6.38
N LEU A 423 10.15 -8.19 -6.12
CA LEU A 423 9.42 -9.18 -6.92
C LEU A 423 7.92 -8.90 -6.90
N CYS A 424 7.33 -8.73 -5.72
CA CYS A 424 5.90 -8.40 -5.60
C CYS A 424 5.56 -7.04 -6.23
N GLN A 425 6.47 -6.06 -6.21
CA GLN A 425 6.29 -4.81 -6.96
C GLN A 425 6.23 -5.02 -8.47
N GLN A 426 7.02 -5.95 -9.02
CA GLN A 426 6.92 -6.27 -10.45
C GLN A 426 5.64 -7.04 -10.77
N ASP A 427 5.19 -7.94 -9.89
CA ASP A 427 3.91 -8.64 -10.07
C ASP A 427 2.75 -7.65 -10.09
N ALA A 428 2.73 -6.69 -9.15
CA ALA A 428 1.73 -5.62 -9.10
C ALA A 428 1.75 -4.74 -10.36
N ARG A 429 2.93 -4.42 -10.90
CA ARG A 429 3.05 -3.69 -12.17
C ARG A 429 2.46 -4.45 -13.33
N LEU A 430 2.75 -5.75 -13.46
CA LEU A 430 2.20 -6.57 -14.53
C LEU A 430 0.68 -6.70 -14.42
N LEU A 431 0.16 -6.89 -13.20
CA LEU A 431 -1.28 -6.94 -12.94
C LEU A 431 -2.00 -5.71 -13.49
N VAL A 432 -1.45 -4.51 -13.26
CA VAL A 432 -2.04 -3.25 -13.75
C VAL A 432 -2.16 -3.21 -15.27
N TYR A 433 -1.13 -3.63 -16.00
CA TYR A 433 -1.21 -3.68 -17.47
C TYR A 433 -2.25 -4.69 -17.94
N LEU A 434 -2.39 -5.84 -17.27
CA LEU A 434 -3.40 -6.84 -17.62
C LEU A 434 -4.83 -6.34 -17.36
N PHE A 435 -5.07 -5.58 -16.30
CA PHE A 435 -6.37 -4.96 -16.03
C PHE A 435 -6.77 -3.88 -17.04
N GLU A 436 -5.81 -3.27 -17.75
CA GLU A 436 -6.13 -2.33 -18.85
C GLU A 436 -6.48 -3.05 -20.15
N ILE A 437 -5.98 -4.28 -20.32
CA ILE A 437 -6.10 -5.07 -21.54
C ILE A 437 -7.35 -5.94 -21.54
N ILE A 438 -7.68 -6.54 -20.38
CA ILE A 438 -8.75 -7.53 -20.26
C ILE A 438 -10.05 -6.81 -19.90
N GLU A 439 -11.08 -7.00 -20.73
CA GLU A 439 -12.45 -6.61 -20.38
C GLU A 439 -12.92 -7.47 -19.20
N ILE A 440 -13.45 -6.81 -18.17
CA ILE A 440 -13.78 -7.44 -16.90
C ILE A 440 -15.28 -7.77 -16.90
N PRO A 441 -15.65 -9.06 -16.90
CA PRO A 441 -17.05 -9.44 -16.90
C PRO A 441 -17.61 -9.38 -15.47
N PHE A 442 -17.92 -8.18 -14.97
CA PHE A 442 -18.53 -7.99 -13.65
C PHE A 442 -19.92 -8.66 -13.54
N ASP A 443 -20.56 -8.96 -14.67
CA ASP A 443 -21.90 -9.56 -14.74
C ASP A 443 -21.89 -11.09 -14.91
N GLU A 444 -20.79 -11.70 -15.39
CA GLU A 444 -20.77 -13.14 -15.76
C GLU A 444 -20.18 -14.03 -14.66
N ASP A 445 -19.09 -13.62 -13.99
CA ASP A 445 -18.45 -14.41 -12.92
C ASP A 445 -18.15 -13.56 -11.66
N PRO A 446 -19.01 -13.62 -10.63
CA PRO A 446 -18.83 -12.89 -9.38
C PRO A 446 -17.58 -13.29 -8.58
N SER A 447 -17.05 -14.50 -8.79
CA SER A 447 -15.85 -14.99 -8.08
C SER A 447 -14.58 -14.43 -8.70
N GLU A 448 -14.51 -14.36 -10.03
CA GLU A 448 -13.37 -13.75 -10.74
C GLU A 448 -13.29 -12.24 -10.43
N ALA A 449 -14.41 -11.52 -10.52
CA ALA A 449 -14.49 -10.10 -10.18
C ALA A 449 -14.02 -9.82 -8.74
N MET A 450 -14.42 -10.67 -7.78
CA MET A 450 -13.97 -10.58 -6.39
C MET A 450 -12.46 -10.65 -6.25
N GLN A 451 -11.85 -11.64 -6.89
CA GLN A 451 -10.43 -11.87 -6.81
C GLN A 451 -9.66 -10.71 -7.45
N MET A 452 -10.17 -10.15 -8.55
CA MET A 452 -9.55 -8.99 -9.20
C MET A 452 -9.54 -7.75 -8.29
N VAL A 453 -10.68 -7.43 -7.65
CA VAL A 453 -10.78 -6.32 -6.69
C VAL A 453 -9.83 -6.54 -5.51
N ASN A 454 -9.84 -7.74 -4.91
CA ASN A 454 -8.93 -8.08 -3.81
C ASN A 454 -7.45 -7.99 -4.23
N CYS A 455 -7.10 -8.42 -5.44
CA CYS A 455 -5.75 -8.29 -5.98
C CYS A 455 -5.36 -6.84 -6.22
N ALA A 456 -6.25 -6.00 -6.73
CA ALA A 456 -6.01 -4.56 -6.92
C ALA A 456 -5.74 -3.85 -5.58
N LEU A 457 -6.56 -4.15 -4.57
CA LEU A 457 -6.38 -3.63 -3.21
C LEU A 457 -5.08 -4.10 -2.58
N THR A 458 -4.73 -5.39 -2.75
CA THR A 458 -3.48 -5.95 -2.23
C THR A 458 -2.26 -5.37 -2.97
N ALA A 459 -2.35 -5.16 -4.28
CA ALA A 459 -1.28 -4.54 -5.07
C ALA A 459 -0.97 -3.11 -4.59
N CYS A 460 -1.97 -2.33 -4.19
CA CYS A 460 -1.80 -1.01 -3.60
C CYS A 460 -0.89 -0.98 -2.35
N LEU A 461 -0.87 -2.07 -1.58
CA LEU A 461 -0.06 -2.22 -0.37
C LEU A 461 1.40 -2.59 -0.64
N VAL A 462 1.74 -3.00 -1.86
CA VAL A 462 3.08 -3.50 -2.19
C VAL A 462 3.82 -2.61 -3.18
N VAL A 463 3.12 -1.79 -3.95
CA VAL A 463 3.73 -0.86 -4.90
C VAL A 463 4.60 0.17 -4.17
N GLY A 464 5.91 -0.07 -4.17
CA GLY A 464 6.90 0.72 -3.41
C GLY A 464 7.21 2.09 -4.00
N PRO A 465 8.01 2.91 -3.28
CA PRO A 465 8.35 4.28 -3.67
C PRO A 465 9.21 4.35 -4.96
N GLY A 466 9.10 5.47 -5.70
CA GLY A 466 9.86 5.74 -6.94
C GLY A 466 8.96 6.16 -8.11
N ASP A 467 9.32 5.79 -9.34
CA ASP A 467 8.54 6.04 -10.58
C ASP A 467 7.23 5.23 -10.66
N ASN A 468 6.69 4.79 -9.52
CA ASN A 468 5.53 3.91 -9.37
C ASN A 468 4.22 4.64 -9.12
N SER A 469 4.24 5.97 -8.95
CA SER A 469 3.01 6.77 -8.84
C SER A 469 2.01 6.50 -9.98
N PRO A 470 2.41 6.33 -11.25
CA PRO A 470 1.48 6.00 -12.33
C PRO A 470 0.84 4.61 -12.17
N VAL A 471 1.52 3.66 -11.54
CA VAL A 471 1.00 2.31 -11.31
C VAL A 471 -0.16 2.36 -10.31
N ILE A 472 -0.01 3.13 -9.24
CA ILE A 472 -1.07 3.32 -8.25
C ILE A 472 -2.20 4.17 -8.82
N ASP A 473 -1.90 5.21 -9.60
CA ASP A 473 -2.94 5.98 -10.29
C ASP A 473 -3.85 5.07 -11.14
N LYS A 474 -3.25 4.13 -11.88
CA LYS A 474 -4.00 3.12 -12.66
C LYS A 474 -4.78 2.14 -11.77
N LEU A 475 -4.23 1.71 -10.63
CA LEU A 475 -4.95 0.86 -9.68
C LEU A 475 -6.15 1.59 -9.07
N LEU A 476 -5.99 2.85 -8.65
CA LEU A 476 -7.09 3.65 -8.11
C LEU A 476 -8.18 3.86 -9.18
N LYS A 477 -7.80 4.17 -10.42
CA LYS A 477 -8.73 4.24 -11.57
C LYS A 477 -9.43 2.92 -11.90
N PHE A 478 -8.86 1.78 -11.52
CA PHE A 478 -9.53 0.49 -11.63
C PHE A 478 -10.51 0.28 -10.47
N ILE A 479 -10.07 0.51 -9.24
CA ILE A 479 -10.87 0.28 -8.02
C ILE A 479 -12.11 1.19 -8.00
N PHE A 480 -11.96 2.44 -8.43
CA PHE A 480 -13.04 3.43 -8.40
C PHE A 480 -13.77 3.57 -9.74
N ARG A 481 -13.96 2.48 -10.49
CA ARG A 481 -14.90 2.47 -11.63
C ARG A 481 -16.31 2.17 -11.15
N ALA A 482 -17.32 2.79 -11.77
CA ALA A 482 -18.73 2.53 -11.45
C ALA A 482 -19.09 1.02 -11.46
N PRO A 483 -18.63 0.18 -12.42
CA PRO A 483 -18.88 -1.26 -12.37
C PRO A 483 -18.33 -1.97 -11.13
N VAL A 484 -17.17 -1.54 -10.61
CA VAL A 484 -16.61 -2.09 -9.36
C VAL A 484 -17.49 -1.70 -8.19
N LEU A 485 -17.96 -0.45 -8.13
CA LEU A 485 -18.85 0.01 -7.06
C LEU A 485 -20.20 -0.70 -7.09
N LYS A 486 -20.78 -0.96 -8.27
CA LYS A 486 -21.99 -1.80 -8.42
C LYS A 486 -21.76 -3.23 -7.94
N TYR A 487 -20.58 -3.79 -8.24
CA TYR A 487 -20.22 -5.11 -7.75
C TYR A 487 -20.12 -5.13 -6.21
N LEU A 488 -19.49 -4.11 -5.61
CA LEU A 488 -19.47 -3.95 -4.16
C LEU A 488 -20.89 -3.89 -3.58
N ASP A 489 -21.78 -3.12 -4.21
CA ASP A 489 -23.19 -3.01 -3.81
C ASP A 489 -23.93 -4.35 -3.89
N SER A 490 -23.71 -5.15 -4.93
CA SER A 490 -24.22 -6.54 -4.99
C SER A 490 -23.73 -7.38 -3.80
N GLY A 491 -22.46 -7.21 -3.42
CA GLY A 491 -21.87 -7.80 -2.21
C GLY A 491 -22.57 -7.34 -0.94
N ILE A 492 -22.84 -6.04 -0.80
CA ILE A 492 -23.56 -5.44 0.32
C ILE A 492 -24.97 -6.03 0.42
N ARG A 493 -25.74 -6.06 -0.69
CA ARG A 493 -27.09 -6.63 -0.70
C ARG A 493 -27.11 -8.09 -0.27
N LYS A 494 -26.16 -8.90 -0.74
CA LYS A 494 -25.99 -10.30 -0.29
C LYS A 494 -25.68 -10.34 1.21
N PHE A 495 -24.73 -9.55 1.67
CA PHE A 495 -24.35 -9.49 3.09
C PHE A 495 -25.53 -9.10 4.00
N LEU A 496 -26.33 -8.12 3.59
CA LEU A 496 -27.50 -7.65 4.32
C LEU A 496 -28.66 -8.65 4.29
N SER A 497 -28.85 -9.39 3.20
CA SER A 497 -29.90 -10.43 3.11
C SER A 497 -29.81 -11.49 4.21
N PHE A 498 -28.61 -11.69 4.79
CA PHE A 498 -28.38 -12.60 5.91
C PHE A 498 -28.53 -11.94 7.29
N ARG A 499 -28.60 -10.61 7.38
CA ARG A 499 -28.52 -9.87 8.65
C ARG A 499 -29.77 -9.08 9.00
N GLU A 500 -30.45 -8.42 8.05
CA GLU A 500 -31.67 -7.63 8.32
C GLU A 500 -32.28 -7.06 7.01
N GLY A 501 -33.59 -6.78 7.02
CA GLY A 501 -34.39 -6.35 5.85
C GLY A 501 -34.22 -4.89 5.39
N HIS A 502 -33.02 -4.31 5.51
CA HIS A 502 -32.75 -2.94 5.05
C HIS A 502 -32.31 -2.95 3.58
N SER A 503 -33.07 -2.27 2.71
CA SER A 503 -32.71 -2.11 1.30
C SER A 503 -31.93 -0.81 1.10
N LEU A 504 -30.60 -0.88 1.16
CA LEU A 504 -29.75 0.18 0.61
C LEU A 504 -29.89 0.15 -0.91
N ASN A 505 -30.55 1.15 -1.48
CA ASN A 505 -30.71 1.29 -2.92
C ASN A 505 -29.90 2.51 -3.38
N TYR A 506 -28.85 2.26 -4.15
CA TYR A 506 -28.06 3.29 -4.82
C TYR A 506 -28.38 3.31 -6.32
N GLU A 507 -28.56 4.51 -6.85
CA GLU A 507 -28.83 4.78 -8.26
C GLU A 507 -27.52 4.85 -9.07
N GLU A 508 -27.64 4.75 -10.40
CA GLU A 508 -26.51 4.82 -11.34
C GLU A 508 -25.65 6.07 -11.16
N ASP A 509 -26.30 7.23 -11.06
CA ASP A 509 -25.63 8.53 -10.89
C ASP A 509 -24.83 8.62 -9.57
N GLU A 510 -25.25 7.89 -8.53
CA GLU A 510 -24.54 7.85 -7.25
C GLU A 510 -23.23 7.07 -7.37
N TYR A 511 -23.19 5.97 -8.13
CA TYR A 511 -21.94 5.24 -8.35
C TYR A 511 -20.93 6.06 -9.14
N GLU A 512 -21.37 6.80 -10.16
CA GLU A 512 -20.47 7.69 -10.93
C GLU A 512 -19.94 8.85 -10.07
N SER A 513 -20.80 9.42 -9.22
CA SER A 513 -20.42 10.45 -8.25
C SER A 513 -19.36 9.92 -7.28
N PHE A 514 -19.63 8.79 -6.62
CA PHE A 514 -18.68 8.17 -5.67
C PHE A 514 -17.37 7.78 -6.34
N ALA A 515 -17.42 7.20 -7.54
CA ALA A 515 -16.23 6.88 -8.34
C ALA A 515 -15.33 8.11 -8.52
N THR A 516 -15.90 9.21 -9.00
CA THR A 516 -15.18 10.46 -9.30
C THR A 516 -14.60 11.10 -8.04
N VAL A 517 -15.41 11.16 -6.98
CA VAL A 517 -15.04 11.81 -5.71
C VAL A 517 -13.93 11.01 -4.99
N LEU A 518 -14.07 9.69 -4.91
CA LEU A 518 -13.07 8.82 -4.28
C LEU A 518 -11.76 8.79 -5.08
N GLU A 519 -11.81 8.62 -6.40
CA GLU A 519 -10.59 8.64 -7.23
C GLU A 519 -9.81 9.95 -7.02
N THR A 520 -10.52 11.09 -7.09
CA THR A 520 -9.92 12.41 -6.91
C THR A 520 -9.33 12.57 -5.51
N HIS A 521 -10.05 12.12 -4.47
CA HIS A 521 -9.57 12.16 -3.10
C HIS A 521 -8.28 11.36 -2.91
N PHE A 522 -8.29 10.08 -3.28
CA PHE A 522 -7.14 9.21 -3.05
C PHE A 522 -5.93 9.64 -3.90
N ARG A 523 -6.14 10.07 -5.15
CA ARG A 523 -5.07 10.65 -5.97
C ARG A 523 -4.48 11.91 -5.33
N ASN A 524 -5.31 12.84 -4.88
CA ASN A 524 -4.84 14.07 -4.25
C ASN A 524 -4.19 13.82 -2.89
N ARG A 525 -4.71 12.88 -2.10
CA ARG A 525 -4.18 12.55 -0.77
C ARG A 525 -2.87 11.80 -0.84
N TRP A 526 -2.77 10.81 -1.73
CA TRP A 526 -1.66 9.85 -1.74
C TRP A 526 -0.63 10.10 -2.85
N LEU A 527 -1.02 10.67 -4.00
CA LEU A 527 -0.13 10.83 -5.16
C LEU A 527 0.35 12.27 -5.41
N SER A 528 -0.23 13.28 -4.76
CA SER A 528 0.20 14.67 -4.95
C SER A 528 1.62 14.97 -4.41
N VAL A 529 2.36 15.83 -5.11
CA VAL A 529 3.69 16.28 -4.66
C VAL A 529 3.54 17.16 -3.41
N LYS A 530 4.25 16.82 -2.33
CA LYS A 530 4.24 17.59 -1.07
C LYS A 530 4.69 19.04 -1.33
N LYS A 531 3.80 20.02 -1.17
CA LYS A 531 4.19 21.44 -1.11
C LYS A 531 4.92 21.67 0.22
N ARG A 532 6.22 22.00 0.19
CA ARG A 532 6.94 22.47 1.39
C ARG A 532 6.24 23.74 1.89
N LYS A 533 5.67 23.71 3.10
CA LYS A 533 5.28 24.95 3.79
C LYS A 533 6.59 25.65 4.19
N VAL A 534 6.95 26.69 3.45
CA VAL A 534 8.06 27.59 3.81
C VAL A 534 7.62 28.37 5.06
N LYS A 535 8.05 27.94 6.25
CA LYS A 535 8.11 28.85 7.40
C LYS A 535 9.41 29.65 7.24
N SER A 536 9.30 30.97 7.07
CA SER A 536 10.44 31.88 7.01
C SER A 536 11.13 31.91 8.38
N MET A 537 12.34 31.35 8.50
CA MET A 537 13.23 31.65 9.62
C MET A 537 14.36 32.56 9.15
N LYS A 538 14.56 33.65 9.90
CA LYS A 538 15.63 34.63 9.71
C LYS A 538 16.99 33.95 9.95
N LYS A 539 17.97 34.36 9.13
CA LYS A 539 19.40 34.04 9.27
C LYS A 539 19.89 34.30 10.70
N GLU A 540 20.52 33.31 11.33
CA GLU A 540 21.81 33.52 12.02
C GLU A 540 22.55 32.21 12.33
N THR A 541 23.83 32.21 11.93
CA THR A 541 25.00 31.47 12.44
C THR A 541 25.01 29.94 12.53
N HIS A 542 25.77 29.36 11.59
CA HIS A 542 26.70 28.23 11.72
C HIS A 542 26.51 27.28 12.92
N ALA A 543 25.46 26.47 12.87
CA ALA A 543 25.41 25.17 13.50
C ALA A 543 25.01 24.15 12.43
N LEU A 544 25.64 22.97 12.42
CA LEU A 544 25.21 21.86 11.58
C LEU A 544 23.72 21.60 11.86
N GLU A 545 22.89 21.61 10.83
CA GLU A 545 21.47 21.24 10.92
C GLU A 545 21.36 19.75 11.29
N THR A 546 21.51 19.44 12.56
CA THR A 546 20.81 18.31 13.17
C THR A 546 19.34 18.66 13.21
N ILE A 547 18.48 17.71 12.82
CA ILE A 547 17.03 17.81 12.96
C ILE A 547 16.76 18.21 14.41
N TYR A 548 16.25 19.42 14.63
CA TYR A 548 15.82 19.86 15.94
C TYR A 548 14.62 18.98 16.35
N GLU A 549 14.88 18.02 17.22
CA GLU A 549 13.89 17.47 18.13
C GLU A 549 13.70 18.52 19.23
N ASP A 550 12.54 19.17 19.22
CA ASP A 550 11.75 19.59 20.40
C ASP A 550 10.92 20.84 20.12
N SER A 551 9.60 20.68 20.10
CA SER A 551 8.68 21.41 20.99
C SER A 551 7.24 20.99 20.70
N SER A 552 6.63 20.41 21.72
CA SER A 552 5.21 20.14 21.88
C SER A 552 4.34 21.37 21.62
N GLU A 553 3.45 21.29 20.63
CA GLU A 553 2.01 21.62 20.71
C GLU A 553 1.36 21.46 19.31
N GLU A 554 0.10 20.98 19.31
CA GLU A 554 -0.84 20.82 18.17
C GLU A 554 -0.88 19.46 17.42
N LEU A 555 -1.30 18.42 18.16
CA LEU A 555 -2.48 17.57 17.87
C LEU A 555 -2.69 17.05 16.43
N LEU A 556 -1.71 16.38 15.82
CA LEU A 556 -1.87 15.79 14.48
C LEU A 556 -0.99 14.52 14.27
N SER A 557 -1.21 13.46 15.06
CA SER A 557 -0.42 12.21 14.97
C SER A 557 -0.56 11.49 13.62
N LEU A 558 -1.72 11.58 12.95
CA LEU A 558 -1.92 11.06 11.59
C LEU A 558 -1.18 11.85 10.50
N ARG A 559 -0.95 13.17 10.67
CA ARG A 559 -0.24 13.97 9.63
C ARG A 559 1.28 13.80 9.67
N VAL A 560 1.84 13.47 10.83
CA VAL A 560 3.30 13.32 11.01
C VAL A 560 3.76 11.93 10.56
N GLU A 561 2.97 10.89 10.84
CA GLU A 561 3.21 9.52 10.34
C GLU A 561 3.19 9.48 8.79
N TRP A 562 2.31 10.27 8.16
CA TRP A 562 2.12 10.31 6.71
C TRP A 562 3.11 11.23 5.94
N ALA A 563 4.12 11.80 6.61
CA ALA A 563 4.85 12.95 6.08
C ALA A 563 6.10 12.65 5.22
N HIS A 564 6.65 11.41 5.19
CA HIS A 564 8.00 11.21 4.63
C HIS A 564 8.17 10.14 3.54
N GLN A 565 7.26 9.17 3.38
CA GLN A 565 7.07 8.37 2.14
C GLN A 565 5.59 7.95 2.06
N ARG A 566 4.86 8.31 0.99
CA ARG A 566 3.43 7.97 0.84
C ARG A 566 3.19 6.58 0.25
N LEU A 567 4.24 5.95 -0.29
CA LEU A 567 4.19 4.66 -0.97
C LEU A 567 5.18 3.67 -0.34
N PRO A 568 4.82 2.38 -0.21
CA PRO A 568 3.50 1.83 -0.52
C PRO A 568 2.39 2.37 0.40
N LEU A 569 1.13 2.17 -0.01
CA LEU A 569 0.01 2.63 0.79
C LEU A 569 -0.06 1.83 2.10
N PRO A 570 -0.34 2.48 3.25
CA PRO A 570 -0.50 1.77 4.52
C PRO A 570 -1.71 0.83 4.46
N ASP A 571 -1.72 -0.25 5.25
CA ASP A 571 -2.82 -1.23 5.28
C ASP A 571 -4.21 -0.63 5.51
N HIS A 572 -4.28 0.54 6.12
CA HIS A 572 -5.50 1.25 6.47
C HIS A 572 -5.78 2.47 5.57
N TRP A 573 -5.14 2.57 4.39
CA TRP A 573 -5.21 3.75 3.51
C TRP A 573 -6.64 4.13 3.10
N PHE A 574 -7.52 3.14 2.95
CA PHE A 574 -8.91 3.32 2.55
C PHE A 574 -9.74 4.08 3.60
N PHE A 575 -9.32 4.13 4.88
CA PHE A 575 -9.99 4.97 5.88
C PHE A 575 -9.78 6.46 5.64
N SER A 576 -8.81 6.86 4.80
CA SER A 576 -8.53 8.28 4.57
C SER A 576 -9.70 9.05 3.96
N SER A 577 -10.70 8.41 3.34
CA SER A 577 -11.94 9.05 2.89
C SER A 577 -12.84 9.48 4.05
N ILE A 578 -12.88 8.69 5.13
CA ILE A 578 -13.73 8.95 6.31
C ILE A 578 -12.97 9.63 7.46
N SER A 579 -11.65 9.81 7.35
CA SER A 579 -10.80 10.38 8.42
C SER A 579 -10.16 11.73 8.07
N THR A 580 -10.60 12.39 6.99
CA THR A 580 -10.15 13.75 6.65
C THR A 580 -11.05 14.81 7.25
N SER A 581 -10.56 15.48 8.29
CA SER A 581 -11.17 16.68 8.88
C SER A 581 -11.12 17.86 7.90
N HIS A 582 -12.20 18.66 7.86
CA HIS A 582 -12.56 19.78 6.95
C HIS A 582 -11.52 20.93 6.75
N SER A 583 -10.25 20.74 7.10
CA SER A 583 -9.21 21.76 6.99
C SER A 583 -8.74 22.09 5.57
N ASP A 584 -9.07 21.28 4.57
CA ASP A 584 -8.88 21.63 3.17
C ASP A 584 -10.20 22.18 2.64
N LYS A 585 -10.18 23.41 2.12
CA LYS A 585 -11.33 24.17 1.56
C LYS A 585 -12.00 23.53 0.32
N ALA A 586 -12.03 22.21 0.24
CA ALA A 586 -12.70 21.48 -0.82
C ALA A 586 -14.16 21.27 -0.42
N LEU A 587 -15.07 21.87 -1.19
CA LEU A 587 -16.53 21.82 -1.09
C LEU A 587 -17.13 20.37 -1.13
N ASN A 588 -16.29 19.33 -1.15
CA ASN A 588 -16.67 17.94 -1.42
C ASN A 588 -16.35 16.97 -0.25
N SER A 589 -15.95 17.45 0.93
CA SER A 589 -15.55 16.57 2.05
C SER A 589 -16.68 15.64 2.52
N LEU A 590 -17.93 16.12 2.50
CA LEU A 590 -19.09 15.31 2.88
C LEU A 590 -19.33 14.18 1.86
N GLU A 591 -19.32 14.49 0.56
CA GLU A 591 -19.47 13.48 -0.50
C GLU A 591 -18.33 12.45 -0.49
N VAL A 592 -17.10 12.87 -0.15
CA VAL A 592 -15.97 11.95 0.05
C VAL A 592 -16.25 10.99 1.22
N ALA A 593 -16.81 11.50 2.32
CA ALA A 593 -17.15 10.69 3.48
C ALA A 593 -18.30 9.71 3.17
N LYS A 594 -19.34 10.14 2.45
CA LYS A 594 -20.45 9.27 1.98
C LYS A 594 -19.94 8.13 1.11
N GLY A 595 -19.20 8.46 0.04
CA GLY A 595 -18.59 7.45 -0.83
C GLY A 595 -17.59 6.57 -0.07
N GLY A 596 -16.91 7.14 0.93
CA GLY A 596 -15.97 6.42 1.79
C GLY A 596 -16.63 5.37 2.68
N LEU A 597 -17.77 5.70 3.31
CA LEU A 597 -18.57 4.76 4.08
C LEU A 597 -19.13 3.64 3.19
N PHE A 598 -19.69 3.99 2.03
CA PHE A 598 -20.15 3.02 1.05
C PHE A 598 -19.03 2.06 0.64
N PHE A 599 -17.86 2.59 0.29
CA PHE A 599 -16.70 1.80 -0.11
C PHE A 599 -16.25 0.88 1.03
N LEU A 600 -16.14 1.38 2.25
CA LEU A 600 -15.77 0.59 3.42
C LEU A 600 -16.76 -0.57 3.66
N MET A 601 -18.06 -0.29 3.58
CA MET A 601 -19.11 -1.31 3.71
C MET A 601 -19.01 -2.39 2.63
N GLY A 602 -18.76 -1.98 1.38
CA GLY A 602 -18.53 -2.90 0.26
C GLY A 602 -17.34 -3.83 0.51
N LEU A 603 -16.25 -3.29 1.05
CA LEU A 603 -15.06 -4.06 1.37
C LEU A 603 -15.26 -5.02 2.56
N GLU A 604 -16.08 -4.68 3.56
CA GLU A 604 -16.42 -5.58 4.66
C GLU A 604 -17.37 -6.71 4.21
N ALA A 605 -18.28 -6.42 3.28
CA ALA A 605 -19.23 -7.37 2.73
C ALA A 605 -18.55 -8.51 1.93
N ILE A 606 -17.42 -8.23 1.28
CA ILE A 606 -16.71 -9.20 0.44
C ILE A 606 -15.78 -10.11 1.28
N PRO A 607 -15.74 -11.43 1.04
CA PRO A 607 -14.82 -12.32 1.74
C PRO A 607 -13.36 -12.09 1.31
N ASN A 608 -12.43 -12.31 2.26
CA ASN A 608 -10.98 -12.18 2.05
C ASN A 608 -10.49 -10.81 1.56
N SER A 609 -11.28 -9.75 1.77
CA SER A 609 -10.87 -8.37 1.54
C SER A 609 -9.70 -7.97 2.46
N PRO A 610 -8.72 -7.18 1.99
CA PRO A 610 -7.64 -6.64 2.82
C PRO A 610 -8.13 -5.82 4.02
N VAL A 611 -9.36 -5.29 3.99
CA VAL A 611 -9.95 -4.58 5.15
C VAL A 611 -10.13 -5.52 6.35
N LYS A 612 -10.34 -6.82 6.12
CA LYS A 612 -10.54 -7.81 7.19
C LYS A 612 -9.27 -8.11 7.99
N SER A 613 -8.08 -7.85 7.43
CA SER A 613 -6.82 -7.98 8.16
C SER A 613 -6.49 -6.76 9.01
N VAL A 614 -7.11 -5.61 8.77
CA VAL A 614 -6.91 -4.39 9.57
C VAL A 614 -7.56 -4.54 10.94
N SER A 615 -6.87 -4.07 11.99
CA SER A 615 -7.37 -4.19 13.35
C SER A 615 -8.70 -3.45 13.53
N VAL A 616 -9.54 -3.98 14.42
CA VAL A 616 -10.80 -3.33 14.77
C VAL A 616 -10.60 -1.99 15.49
N VAL A 617 -9.43 -1.78 16.12
CA VAL A 617 -9.05 -0.52 16.75
C VAL A 617 -8.94 0.59 15.72
N TRP A 618 -8.26 0.36 14.60
CA TRP A 618 -8.19 1.30 13.48
C TRP A 618 -9.56 1.60 12.86
N LYS A 619 -10.42 0.58 12.73
CA LYS A 619 -11.80 0.71 12.24
C LYS A 619 -12.63 1.62 13.15
N LEU A 620 -12.63 1.35 14.45
CA LEU A 620 -13.35 2.15 15.45
C LEU A 620 -12.80 3.58 15.54
N HIS A 621 -11.49 3.77 15.42
CA HIS A 621 -10.88 5.09 15.35
C HIS A 621 -11.38 5.86 14.14
N ALA A 622 -11.35 5.28 12.94
CA ALA A 622 -11.83 5.93 11.72
C ALA A 622 -13.32 6.33 11.80
N MET A 623 -14.16 5.44 12.36
CA MET A 623 -15.57 5.73 12.64
C MET A 623 -15.77 6.84 13.68
N SER A 624 -14.79 7.12 14.53
CA SER A 624 -14.87 8.24 15.48
C SER A 624 -14.39 9.55 14.83
N VAL A 625 -13.37 9.49 13.98
CA VAL A 625 -12.85 10.67 13.27
C VAL A 625 -13.88 11.28 12.31
N ILE A 626 -14.69 10.47 11.64
CA ILE A 626 -15.74 10.97 10.74
C ILE A 626 -16.75 11.85 11.51
N LEU A 627 -17.10 11.47 12.74
CA LEU A 627 -18.02 12.20 13.61
C LEU A 627 -17.40 13.43 14.28
N ILE A 628 -16.07 13.49 14.41
CA ILE A 628 -15.37 14.72 14.82
C ILE A 628 -15.55 15.83 13.79
N SER A 629 -15.71 15.47 12.52
CA SER A 629 -15.81 16.44 11.43
C SER A 629 -17.20 17.10 11.38
N GLY A 630 -18.23 16.46 11.93
CA GLY A 630 -19.57 17.02 12.09
C GLY A 630 -20.67 15.96 11.95
N MET A 631 -21.90 16.33 12.32
CA MET A 631 -23.07 15.45 12.27
C MET A 631 -23.70 15.28 10.88
N GLU A 632 -23.20 15.99 9.86
CA GLU A 632 -23.77 16.00 8.51
C GLU A 632 -23.86 14.59 7.90
N ILE A 633 -22.91 13.71 8.23
CA ILE A 633 -22.91 12.32 7.73
C ILE A 633 -24.05 11.48 8.33
N LEU A 634 -24.44 11.75 9.57
CA LEU A 634 -25.55 11.06 10.24
C LEU A 634 -26.91 11.69 9.93
N GLY A 635 -26.93 12.86 9.30
CA GLY A 635 -28.13 13.52 8.79
C GLY A 635 -28.62 12.94 7.45
N ASP A 636 -27.73 12.29 6.69
CA ASP A 636 -28.08 11.57 5.46
C ASP A 636 -28.55 10.15 5.80
N GLU A 637 -29.78 9.79 5.41
CA GLU A 637 -30.43 8.53 5.80
C GLU A 637 -29.61 7.29 5.39
N LYS A 638 -29.14 7.24 4.14
CA LYS A 638 -28.34 6.11 3.65
C LYS A 638 -27.00 5.99 4.38
N SER A 639 -26.32 7.12 4.58
CA SER A 639 -25.02 7.16 5.28
C SER A 639 -25.17 6.79 6.76
N ARG A 640 -26.27 7.19 7.39
CA ARG A 640 -26.64 6.81 8.76
C ARG A 640 -26.85 5.30 8.88
N ASP A 641 -27.59 4.71 7.96
CA ASP A 641 -27.83 3.25 7.92
C ASP A 641 -26.51 2.49 7.74
N VAL A 642 -25.68 2.90 6.77
CA VAL A 642 -24.35 2.30 6.54
C VAL A 642 -23.47 2.40 7.79
N TYR A 643 -23.47 3.56 8.46
CA TYR A 643 -22.69 3.77 9.68
C TYR A 643 -23.16 2.83 10.81
N GLY A 644 -24.46 2.71 11.03
CA GLY A 644 -25.04 1.80 12.03
C GLY A 644 -24.74 0.33 11.73
N ILE A 645 -24.85 -0.09 10.47
CA ILE A 645 -24.49 -1.45 10.05
C ILE A 645 -23.01 -1.73 10.33
N LEU A 646 -22.10 -0.80 9.99
CA LEU A 646 -20.68 -0.94 10.25
C LEU A 646 -20.38 -1.04 11.76
N GLN A 647 -21.07 -0.26 12.60
CA GLN A 647 -20.96 -0.38 14.06
C GLN A 647 -21.34 -1.79 14.55
N ASN A 648 -22.44 -2.35 14.06
CA ASN A 648 -22.87 -3.70 14.43
C ASN A 648 -21.85 -4.76 13.98
N VAL A 649 -21.35 -4.66 12.74
CA VAL A 649 -20.31 -5.57 12.22
C VAL A 649 -19.05 -5.52 13.09
N TYR A 650 -18.60 -4.33 13.47
CA TYR A 650 -17.42 -4.18 14.32
C TYR A 650 -17.70 -4.64 15.75
N GLY A 651 -18.91 -4.41 16.26
CA GLY A 651 -19.36 -4.89 17.55
C GLY A 651 -19.24 -6.40 17.68
N GLU A 652 -19.73 -7.15 16.69
CA GLU A 652 -19.59 -8.60 16.63
C GLU A 652 -18.14 -9.06 16.64
N ILE A 653 -17.26 -8.42 15.84
CA ILE A 653 -15.83 -8.76 15.82
C ILE A 653 -15.20 -8.59 17.20
N VAL A 654 -15.53 -7.52 17.92
CA VAL A 654 -15.01 -7.30 19.29
C VAL A 654 -15.57 -8.35 20.25
N ASN A 655 -16.83 -8.76 20.09
CA ASN A 655 -17.48 -9.74 20.95
C ASN A 655 -17.00 -11.18 20.73
N ASP A 656 -16.78 -11.59 19.48
CA ASP A 656 -16.42 -12.98 19.14
C ASP A 656 -14.98 -13.32 19.52
N LYS A 657 -14.09 -12.32 19.48
CA LYS A 657 -12.65 -12.51 19.67
C LYS A 657 -12.15 -12.07 21.04
N ASN A 658 -13.02 -11.57 21.93
CA ASN A 658 -12.65 -10.98 23.23
C ASN A 658 -11.38 -10.12 23.16
N LEU A 659 -11.30 -9.26 22.14
CA LEU A 659 -10.09 -8.50 21.82
C LEU A 659 -9.87 -7.38 22.84
N THR A 660 -8.62 -7.23 23.29
CA THR A 660 -8.15 -6.02 23.98
C THR A 660 -7.97 -4.90 22.95
N LEU A 661 -8.64 -3.77 23.17
CA LEU A 661 -8.64 -2.60 22.30
C LEU A 661 -7.55 -1.62 22.73
N GLN A 662 -6.31 -1.84 22.26
CA GLN A 662 -5.13 -1.07 22.65
C GLN A 662 -4.94 0.18 21.78
N PHE A 663 -5.81 1.18 21.93
CA PHE A 663 -5.75 2.42 21.16
C PHE A 663 -4.44 3.19 21.36
N GLU A 664 -3.89 3.19 22.57
CA GLU A 664 -2.62 3.88 22.85
C GLU A 664 -1.42 3.27 22.13
N LYS A 665 -1.46 1.96 21.92
CA LYS A 665 -0.39 1.21 21.26
C LYS A 665 -0.56 1.18 19.74
N GLU A 666 -1.79 0.98 19.27
CA GLU A 666 -2.07 0.79 17.84
C GLU A 666 -2.27 2.11 17.07
N ILE A 667 -2.76 3.17 17.74
CA ILE A 667 -3.00 4.47 17.09
C ILE A 667 -1.97 5.51 17.53
N HIS A 668 -1.95 5.87 18.82
CA HIS A 668 -1.03 6.89 19.33
C HIS A 668 -0.95 6.90 20.85
N GLU A 669 0.23 7.11 21.43
CA GLU A 669 0.43 7.10 22.90
C GLU A 669 -0.44 8.12 23.65
N SER A 670 -0.76 9.25 23.02
CA SER A 670 -1.63 10.31 23.57
C SER A 670 -3.10 10.17 23.15
N TYR A 671 -3.60 8.95 22.93
CA TYR A 671 -4.98 8.74 22.45
C TYR A 671 -6.06 9.32 23.38
N ALA A 672 -5.77 9.42 24.67
CA ALA A 672 -6.68 10.04 25.65
C ALA A 672 -7.13 11.46 25.25
N THR A 673 -6.23 12.30 24.73
CA THR A 673 -6.54 13.68 24.29
C THR A 673 -7.48 13.70 23.08
N PHE A 674 -7.33 12.73 22.18
CA PHE A 674 -8.25 12.56 21.06
C PHE A 674 -9.66 12.25 21.58
N VAL A 675 -9.79 11.35 22.55
CA VAL A 675 -11.09 10.96 23.11
C VAL A 675 -11.75 12.10 23.87
N GLU A 676 -11.00 12.92 24.59
CA GLU A 676 -11.53 14.15 25.22
C GLU A 676 -12.14 15.07 24.16
N THR A 677 -11.40 15.36 23.09
CA THR A 677 -11.88 16.18 21.96
C THR A 677 -13.13 15.57 21.32
N PHE A 678 -13.15 14.26 21.14
CA PHE A 678 -14.28 13.54 20.55
C PHE A 678 -15.54 13.64 21.40
N VAL A 679 -15.40 13.50 22.72
CA VAL A 679 -16.50 13.63 23.67
C VAL A 679 -17.01 15.08 23.75
N ASP A 680 -16.12 16.06 23.70
CA ASP A 680 -16.52 17.46 23.65
C ASP A 680 -17.35 17.75 22.39
N GLN A 681 -16.95 17.20 21.24
CA GLN A 681 -17.72 17.29 20.00
C GLN A 681 -19.09 16.61 20.12
N PHE A 682 -19.15 15.43 20.75
CA PHE A 682 -20.41 14.74 21.04
C PHE A 682 -21.34 15.61 21.88
N ALA A 683 -20.83 16.22 22.95
CA ALA A 683 -21.62 17.07 23.82
C ALA A 683 -22.09 18.36 23.13
N ALA A 684 -21.30 18.89 22.18
CA ALA A 684 -21.60 20.11 21.45
C ALA A 684 -22.62 19.93 20.32
N GLU A 685 -22.51 18.86 19.53
CA GLU A 685 -23.23 18.74 18.25
C GLU A 685 -24.17 17.55 18.12
N SER A 686 -24.05 16.51 18.96
CA SER A 686 -24.81 15.26 18.73
C SER A 686 -26.31 15.36 18.99
N TYR A 687 -26.75 16.33 19.81
CA TYR A 687 -28.11 16.39 20.36
C TYR A 687 -28.61 15.08 21.00
N GLY A 688 -27.70 14.21 21.45
CA GLY A 688 -28.04 12.89 22.01
C GLY A 688 -28.33 11.82 20.95
N ASP A 689 -27.77 11.96 19.75
CA ASP A 689 -27.87 10.95 18.68
C ASP A 689 -27.41 9.57 19.17
N SER A 690 -28.20 8.54 18.87
CA SER A 690 -27.95 7.17 19.35
C SER A 690 -26.68 6.56 18.78
N LEU A 691 -26.38 6.72 17.49
CA LEU A 691 -25.21 6.11 16.83
C LEU A 691 -23.92 6.77 17.30
N PHE A 692 -23.93 8.09 17.46
CA PHE A 692 -22.81 8.82 18.06
C PHE A 692 -22.63 8.42 19.53
N GLY A 693 -23.72 8.37 20.30
CA GLY A 693 -23.68 7.93 21.70
C GLY A 693 -23.13 6.50 21.85
N GLN A 694 -23.54 5.59 20.98
CA GLN A 694 -22.97 4.23 20.92
C GLN A 694 -21.48 4.25 20.59
N GLN A 695 -21.04 5.10 19.66
CA GLN A 695 -19.62 5.24 19.31
C GLN A 695 -18.80 5.77 20.49
N VAL A 696 -19.33 6.70 21.27
CA VAL A 696 -18.64 7.19 22.48
C VAL A 696 -18.62 6.11 23.56
N ALA A 697 -19.72 5.34 23.70
CA ALA A 697 -19.83 4.30 24.71
C ALA A 697 -18.73 3.22 24.56
N ILE A 698 -18.27 2.89 23.35
CA ILE A 698 -17.22 1.86 23.15
C ILE A 698 -15.95 2.15 23.94
N TYR A 699 -15.61 3.42 24.16
CA TYR A 699 -14.43 3.84 24.92
C TYR A 699 -14.54 3.59 26.42
N LEU A 700 -15.74 3.26 26.94
CA LEU A 700 -15.98 2.88 28.33
C LEU A 700 -15.89 1.36 28.55
N ARG A 701 -15.70 0.57 27.48
CA ARG A 701 -15.62 -0.90 27.55
C ARG A 701 -14.36 -1.35 28.31
N ARG A 702 -14.45 -2.47 29.04
CA ARG A 702 -13.34 -3.00 29.85
C ARG A 702 -12.12 -3.44 29.05
N SER A 703 -12.30 -3.78 27.77
CA SER A 703 -11.20 -4.15 26.89
C SER A 703 -10.35 -2.97 26.41
N VAL A 704 -10.75 -1.72 26.64
CA VAL A 704 -10.03 -0.50 26.24
C VAL A 704 -8.88 -0.18 27.21
N ASP A 705 -7.91 0.65 26.83
CA ASP A 705 -6.89 1.15 27.75
C ASP A 705 -7.50 1.94 28.93
N ALA A 706 -7.00 1.75 30.15
CA ALA A 706 -7.59 2.35 31.35
C ALA A 706 -7.53 3.88 31.36
N SER A 707 -6.42 4.45 30.90
CA SER A 707 -6.22 5.89 30.68
C SER A 707 -7.27 6.47 29.72
N VAL A 708 -7.58 5.77 28.64
CA VAL A 708 -8.61 6.17 27.67
C VAL A 708 -10.01 6.12 28.30
N ARG A 709 -10.34 5.08 29.07
CA ARG A 709 -11.60 5.02 29.83
C ARG A 709 -11.74 6.18 30.81
N VAL A 710 -10.69 6.47 31.58
CA VAL A 710 -10.68 7.60 32.55
C VAL A 710 -10.91 8.93 31.83
N ALA A 711 -10.22 9.16 30.71
CA ALA A 711 -10.35 10.38 29.92
C ALA A 711 -11.78 10.53 29.36
N ALA A 712 -12.32 9.47 28.76
CA ALA A 712 -13.70 9.45 28.25
C ALA A 712 -14.71 9.78 29.35
N TRP A 713 -14.61 9.12 30.52
CA TRP A 713 -15.53 9.35 31.63
C TRP A 713 -15.44 10.78 32.18
N ASN A 714 -14.23 11.30 32.36
CA ASN A 714 -14.02 12.65 32.86
C ASN A 714 -14.52 13.70 31.88
N ALA A 715 -14.26 13.54 30.59
CA ALA A 715 -14.78 14.42 29.55
C ALA A 715 -16.32 14.42 29.53
N LEU A 716 -16.95 13.24 29.58
CA LEU A 716 -18.41 13.11 29.62
C LEU A 716 -19.02 13.78 30.87
N SER A 717 -18.35 13.62 32.02
CA SER A 717 -18.79 14.22 33.28
C SER A 717 -18.67 15.75 33.24
N ASN A 718 -17.53 16.27 32.75
CA ASN A 718 -17.27 17.69 32.63
C ASN A 718 -18.23 18.37 31.64
N ALA A 719 -18.48 17.73 30.50
CA ALA A 719 -19.40 18.20 29.47
C ALA A 719 -20.89 17.95 29.82
N ARG A 720 -21.17 17.32 30.97
CA ARG A 720 -22.54 16.95 31.42
C ARG A 720 -23.30 16.07 30.43
N ALA A 721 -22.58 15.23 29.69
CA ALA A 721 -23.10 14.38 28.63
C ALA A 721 -23.30 12.91 29.06
N LEU A 722 -23.04 12.56 30.33
CA LEU A 722 -23.24 11.19 30.85
C LEU A 722 -24.67 10.67 30.65
N GLU A 723 -25.67 11.57 30.63
CA GLU A 723 -27.08 11.23 30.43
C GLU A 723 -27.50 11.02 28.97
N LEU A 724 -26.62 11.35 28.01
CA LEU A 724 -26.89 11.31 26.57
C LEU A 724 -26.46 9.97 25.94
N LEU A 725 -25.69 9.15 26.66
CA LEU A 725 -25.27 7.85 26.17
C LEU A 725 -26.43 6.84 26.21
N PRO A 726 -26.48 5.89 25.23
CA PRO A 726 -27.57 4.93 25.07
C PRO A 726 -27.70 3.99 26.27
N ARG A 727 -28.78 3.22 26.31
CA ARG A 727 -28.93 2.15 27.29
C ARG A 727 -27.94 1.01 27.01
N LEU A 728 -27.62 0.21 28.03
CA LEU A 728 -26.66 -0.89 27.90
C LEU A 728 -27.11 -1.95 26.88
N ASP A 729 -28.41 -2.16 26.72
CA ASP A 729 -29.04 -3.05 25.74
C ASP A 729 -29.08 -2.48 24.31
N GLU A 730 -28.88 -1.17 24.16
CA GLU A 730 -28.86 -0.45 22.88
C GLU A 730 -27.44 -0.27 22.34
N CYS A 731 -26.40 -0.69 23.06
CA CYS A 731 -25.02 -0.66 22.57
C CYS A 731 -24.80 -1.74 21.48
N PHE A 732 -24.04 -1.43 20.44
CA PHE A 732 -23.70 -2.39 19.37
C PHE A 732 -22.74 -3.53 19.83
N THR A 733 -22.27 -3.51 21.08
CA THR A 733 -21.49 -4.59 21.68
C THR A 733 -22.21 -5.20 22.88
N LYS A 734 -21.92 -6.49 23.13
CA LYS A 734 -22.41 -7.25 24.28
C LYS A 734 -22.17 -6.54 25.61
N ALA A 735 -23.19 -6.54 26.47
CA ALA A 735 -23.17 -5.90 27.80
C ALA A 735 -22.02 -6.42 28.67
N GLU A 736 -21.67 -7.69 28.54
CA GLU A 736 -20.57 -8.36 29.22
C GLU A 736 -19.25 -7.63 29.01
N GLY A 737 -19.00 -7.05 27.83
CA GLY A 737 -17.77 -6.31 27.56
C GLY A 737 -17.62 -5.04 28.40
N PHE A 738 -18.73 -4.47 28.87
CA PHE A 738 -18.77 -3.28 29.72
C PHE A 738 -18.69 -3.62 31.20
N LEU A 739 -19.28 -4.75 31.58
CA LEU A 739 -19.43 -5.16 32.97
C LEU A 739 -18.27 -6.06 33.44
N GLU A 740 -17.71 -6.90 32.56
CA GLU A 740 -16.69 -7.89 32.90
C GLU A 740 -15.39 -7.71 32.09
N PRO A 741 -14.21 -7.95 32.71
CA PRO A 741 -14.01 -8.18 34.14
C PRO A 741 -14.36 -6.94 34.97
N ILE A 742 -14.64 -7.12 36.26
CA ILE A 742 -14.82 -5.99 37.20
C ILE A 742 -13.64 -5.01 37.07
N GLU A 743 -13.92 -3.72 37.17
CA GLU A 743 -12.90 -2.70 37.04
C GLU A 743 -11.88 -2.71 38.20
N ASP A 744 -10.63 -2.41 37.85
CA ASP A 744 -9.45 -2.62 38.69
C ASP A 744 -8.59 -1.35 38.80
N ASN A 745 -8.96 -0.30 38.06
CA ASN A 745 -8.28 0.98 38.09
C ASN A 745 -8.85 1.94 39.14
N GLU A 746 -8.02 2.34 40.11
CA GLU A 746 -8.36 3.31 41.17
C GLU A 746 -8.94 4.63 40.63
N ARG A 747 -8.38 5.18 39.54
CA ARG A 747 -8.80 6.49 39.02
C ARG A 747 -10.23 6.44 38.46
N ILE A 748 -10.66 5.29 37.94
CA ILE A 748 -12.02 5.11 37.42
C ILE A 748 -13.02 5.05 38.58
N TRP A 749 -12.68 4.36 39.67
CA TRP A 749 -13.50 4.33 40.89
C TRP A 749 -13.73 5.71 41.48
N GLU A 750 -12.66 6.48 41.62
CA GLU A 750 -12.76 7.86 42.10
C GLU A 750 -13.61 8.71 41.14
N ALA A 751 -13.48 8.52 39.83
CA ALA A 751 -14.26 9.24 38.83
C ALA A 751 -15.76 8.88 38.88
N TYR A 752 -16.11 7.60 39.11
CA TYR A 752 -17.50 7.16 39.27
C TYR A 752 -18.14 7.78 40.51
N VAL A 753 -17.46 7.71 41.65
CA VAL A 753 -17.95 8.30 42.91
C VAL A 753 -18.01 9.83 42.82
N LYS A 754 -17.06 10.48 42.14
CA LYS A 754 -17.11 11.94 41.89
C LYS A 754 -18.34 12.33 41.06
N SER A 755 -18.63 11.60 39.98
CA SER A 755 -19.83 11.84 39.15
C SER A 755 -21.13 11.57 39.91
N TRP A 756 -21.14 10.58 40.81
CA TRP A 756 -22.28 10.29 41.68
C TRP A 756 -22.56 11.44 42.67
N ILE A 757 -21.54 11.86 43.42
CA ILE A 757 -21.68 12.87 44.48
C ILE A 757 -21.91 14.27 43.90
N SER A 758 -21.41 14.55 42.71
CA SER A 758 -21.65 15.84 42.04
C SER A 758 -23.07 15.97 41.47
N GLY A 759 -23.83 14.88 41.38
CA GLY A 759 -25.15 14.84 40.74
C GLY A 759 -25.09 14.72 39.21
N ALA A 760 -23.91 14.46 38.63
CA ALA A 760 -23.75 14.28 37.19
C ALA A 760 -24.46 13.02 36.66
N LEU A 761 -24.73 12.04 37.53
CA LEU A 761 -25.45 10.80 37.21
C LEU A 761 -26.97 10.88 37.42
N ASP A 762 -27.50 11.94 38.06
CA ASP A 762 -28.91 12.00 38.49
C ASP A 762 -29.87 11.79 37.32
N LYS A 763 -29.58 12.44 36.20
CA LYS A 763 -30.40 12.31 34.99
C LYS A 763 -30.08 11.03 34.21
N ALA A 764 -28.83 10.54 34.27
CA ALA A 764 -28.43 9.27 33.65
C ALA A 764 -29.21 8.09 34.25
N VAL A 765 -29.51 8.13 35.56
CA VAL A 765 -30.34 7.14 36.26
C VAL A 765 -31.75 7.08 35.68
N ASN A 766 -32.36 8.25 35.43
CA ASN A 766 -33.73 8.35 34.94
C ASN A 766 -33.85 7.94 33.47
N ARG A 767 -32.80 8.17 32.67
CA ARG A 767 -32.74 7.81 31.25
C ARG A 767 -32.24 6.38 31.00
N GLY A 768 -31.81 5.67 32.04
CA GLY A 768 -31.27 4.32 31.92
C GLY A 768 -29.93 4.25 31.17
N SER A 769 -29.15 5.33 31.18
CA SER A 769 -27.90 5.42 30.42
C SER A 769 -26.88 4.38 30.87
N VAL A 770 -26.09 3.88 29.92
CA VAL A 770 -24.97 2.95 30.15
C VAL A 770 -24.01 3.43 31.25
N THR A 771 -23.82 4.75 31.38
CA THR A 771 -22.92 5.35 32.38
C THR A 771 -23.38 5.04 33.81
N PHE A 772 -24.68 5.11 34.09
CA PHE A 772 -25.21 4.75 35.40
C PHE A 772 -25.10 3.24 35.64
N SER A 773 -25.43 2.42 34.65
CA SER A 773 -25.30 0.95 34.74
C SER A 773 -23.86 0.51 35.03
N LEU A 774 -22.89 1.14 34.36
CA LEU A 774 -21.47 0.95 34.59
C LEU A 774 -21.10 1.31 36.02
N ALA A 775 -21.33 2.56 36.45
CA ALA A 775 -20.99 3.00 37.80
C ALA A 775 -21.64 2.13 38.87
N LEU A 776 -22.92 1.78 38.69
CA LEU A 776 -23.67 0.94 39.61
C LEU A 776 -23.05 -0.47 39.75
N HIS A 777 -22.84 -1.15 38.63
CA HIS A 777 -22.29 -2.51 38.63
C HIS A 777 -20.92 -2.56 39.29
N HIS A 778 -20.06 -1.69 38.83
CA HIS A 778 -18.65 -1.69 39.15
C HIS A 778 -18.38 -1.22 40.58
N LEU A 779 -19.06 -0.16 41.05
CA LEU A 779 -18.98 0.27 42.45
C LEU A 779 -19.59 -0.78 43.38
N SER A 780 -20.74 -1.37 43.04
CA SER A 780 -21.31 -2.45 43.84
C SER A 780 -20.32 -3.60 43.98
N SER A 781 -19.73 -4.05 42.87
CA SER A 781 -18.77 -5.15 42.87
C SER A 781 -17.49 -4.83 43.67
N PHE A 782 -16.98 -3.59 43.59
CA PHE A 782 -15.79 -3.18 44.35
C PHE A 782 -16.06 -2.99 45.85
N LEU A 783 -17.19 -2.38 46.21
CA LEU A 783 -17.55 -2.10 47.61
C LEU A 783 -17.90 -3.37 48.38
N PHE A 784 -18.57 -4.32 47.73
CA PHE A 784 -19.06 -5.55 48.36
C PHE A 784 -18.24 -6.80 48.01
N GLY A 785 -17.26 -6.68 47.12
CA GLY A 785 -16.35 -7.76 46.78
C GLY A 785 -15.26 -8.02 47.83
N ASN A 786 -14.55 -9.12 47.65
CA ASN A 786 -13.38 -9.48 48.44
C ASN A 786 -12.19 -8.60 48.05
N VAL A 787 -11.97 -7.51 48.78
CA VAL A 787 -10.87 -6.57 48.57
C VAL A 787 -9.82 -6.75 49.68
N SER A 788 -8.54 -6.83 49.30
CA SER A 788 -7.40 -6.97 50.23
C SER A 788 -6.31 -5.92 49.96
N GLY A 789 -5.40 -5.72 50.92
CA GLY A 789 -4.26 -4.81 50.79
C GLY A 789 -4.64 -3.33 50.69
N ASP A 790 -3.87 -2.56 49.90
CA ASP A 790 -4.00 -1.10 49.77
C ASP A 790 -5.38 -0.65 49.27
N MET A 791 -6.06 -1.48 48.47
CA MET A 791 -7.40 -1.22 47.94
C MET A 791 -8.49 -1.15 49.02
N LEU A 792 -8.26 -1.72 50.21
CA LEU A 792 -9.21 -1.66 51.33
C LEU A 792 -9.35 -0.23 51.88
N SER A 793 -8.26 0.53 51.88
CA SER A 793 -8.26 1.95 52.28
C SER A 793 -9.09 2.80 51.31
N LEU A 794 -8.92 2.58 50.00
CA LEU A 794 -9.69 3.22 48.94
C LEU A 794 -11.17 2.86 49.03
N ARG A 795 -11.50 1.56 49.19
CA ARG A 795 -12.88 1.09 49.37
C ARG A 795 -13.57 1.81 50.53
N ASN A 796 -12.90 1.88 51.68
CA ASN A 796 -13.46 2.53 52.87
C ASN A 796 -13.64 4.05 52.68
N LYS A 797 -12.70 4.71 52.00
CA LYS A 797 -12.81 6.13 51.62
C LYS A 797 -14.03 6.36 50.72
N LEU A 798 -14.19 5.56 49.66
CA LEU A 798 -15.28 5.70 48.69
C LEU A 798 -16.65 5.39 49.31
N ALA A 799 -16.75 4.34 50.12
CA ALA A 799 -17.96 3.99 50.88
C ALA A 799 -18.44 5.15 51.78
N LYS A 800 -17.52 5.73 52.56
CA LYS A 800 -17.81 6.88 53.44
C LYS A 800 -18.29 8.11 52.66
N LEU A 801 -17.74 8.33 51.45
CA LEU A 801 -18.14 9.44 50.60
C LEU A 801 -19.56 9.27 50.03
N LEU A 802 -19.92 8.06 49.56
CA LEU A 802 -21.28 7.76 49.07
C LEU A 802 -22.32 7.84 50.19
N LEU A 803 -22.00 7.34 51.38
CA LEU A 803 -22.91 7.42 52.52
C LEU A 803 -23.16 8.86 52.95
N ARG A 804 -22.12 9.70 52.95
CA ARG A 804 -22.24 11.14 53.25
C ARG A 804 -23.07 11.89 52.21
N ASP A 805 -23.08 11.45 50.96
CA ASP A 805 -23.90 12.04 49.91
C ASP A 805 -25.37 11.64 50.07
N TYR A 806 -25.64 10.36 50.36
CA TYR A 806 -26.98 9.86 50.71
C TYR A 806 -27.62 10.63 51.88
N SER A 807 -26.88 10.87 52.97
CA SER A 807 -27.41 11.60 54.12
C SER A 807 -27.77 13.05 53.83
N ARG A 808 -27.09 13.66 52.85
CA ARG A 808 -27.26 15.07 52.48
C ARG A 808 -28.31 15.30 51.39
N LYS A 809 -28.58 14.31 50.54
CA LYS A 809 -29.43 14.45 49.36
C LYS A 809 -30.50 13.37 49.31
N HIS A 810 -31.72 13.71 49.73
CA HIS A 810 -32.88 12.80 49.67
C HIS A 810 -33.15 12.23 48.27
N GLN A 811 -32.86 12.98 47.20
CA GLN A 811 -33.01 12.51 45.82
C GLN A 811 -32.07 11.33 45.46
N HIS A 812 -30.99 11.10 46.21
CA HIS A 812 -30.05 9.99 45.96
C HIS A 812 -30.40 8.73 46.76
N GLU A 813 -31.47 8.75 47.55
CA GLU A 813 -32.00 7.57 48.26
C GLU A 813 -32.27 6.43 47.28
N GLY A 814 -32.96 6.69 46.17
CA GLY A 814 -33.23 5.68 45.13
C GLY A 814 -31.97 5.13 44.47
N MET A 815 -30.91 5.93 44.34
CA MET A 815 -29.64 5.48 43.75
C MET A 815 -28.86 4.60 44.75
N MET A 816 -28.80 4.99 46.02
CA MET A 816 -28.17 4.21 47.09
C MET A 816 -28.87 2.85 47.28
N MET A 817 -30.21 2.86 47.20
CA MET A 817 -31.02 1.64 47.21
C MET A 817 -30.67 0.69 46.06
N LYS A 818 -30.55 1.23 44.84
CA LYS A 818 -30.14 0.43 43.66
C LYS A 818 -28.73 -0.15 43.84
N LEU A 819 -27.80 0.57 44.47
CA LEU A 819 -26.43 0.11 44.74
C LEU A 819 -26.38 -1.08 45.69
N VAL A 820 -27.08 -0.99 46.83
CA VAL A 820 -27.10 -2.05 47.84
C VAL A 820 -27.80 -3.29 47.31
N CYS A 821 -28.97 -3.11 46.68
CA CYS A 821 -29.79 -4.18 46.11
C CYS A 821 -29.34 -4.61 44.70
N TYR A 822 -28.15 -4.22 44.25
CA TYR A 822 -27.69 -4.51 42.90
C TYR A 822 -27.46 -6.02 42.71
N VAL A 823 -28.15 -6.61 41.75
CA VAL A 823 -27.90 -7.98 41.30
C VAL A 823 -27.23 -7.93 39.94
N LYS A 824 -26.16 -8.69 39.79
CA LYS A 824 -25.51 -8.85 38.49
C LYS A 824 -26.53 -9.39 37.47
N PRO A 825 -26.69 -8.75 36.30
CA PRO A 825 -27.53 -9.28 35.23
C PRO A 825 -27.09 -10.69 34.85
N LYS A 826 -28.03 -11.66 34.80
CA LYS A 826 -27.74 -13.02 34.33
C LYS A 826 -27.57 -12.99 32.82
N THR A 827 -26.43 -13.45 32.33
CA THR A 827 -26.11 -13.55 30.91
C THR A 827 -26.31 -15.00 30.48
N SER A 828 -27.03 -15.21 29.38
CA SER A 828 -27.56 -16.50 28.91
C SER A 828 -26.54 -17.66 28.89
N PHE A 829 -27.05 -18.87 29.20
CA PHE A 829 -26.42 -20.21 29.22
C PHE A 829 -25.91 -20.77 30.56
N GLU A 830 -26.75 -20.81 31.59
CA GLU A 830 -26.85 -22.00 32.45
C GLU A 830 -28.33 -22.23 32.83
N PRO A 831 -29.02 -23.24 32.25
CA PRO A 831 -30.33 -23.63 32.74
C PRO A 831 -30.15 -24.44 34.03
N GLY A 832 -30.33 -23.80 35.19
CA GLY A 832 -30.36 -24.54 36.46
C GLY A 832 -30.21 -23.76 37.77
N SER A 833 -29.76 -22.51 37.78
CA SER A 833 -29.61 -21.74 39.04
C SER A 833 -30.62 -20.59 39.13
N GLU A 834 -31.86 -20.93 39.51
CA GLU A 834 -32.70 -19.98 40.21
C GLU A 834 -32.02 -19.67 41.54
N VAL A 835 -31.22 -18.59 41.59
CA VAL A 835 -30.85 -17.96 42.87
C VAL A 835 -32.17 -17.67 43.57
N GLY A 836 -32.46 -18.43 44.62
CA GLY A 836 -33.70 -18.28 45.38
C GLY A 836 -33.82 -16.86 45.91
N SER A 837 -35.04 -16.36 46.03
CA SER A 837 -35.35 -15.08 46.68
C SER A 837 -34.65 -14.92 48.04
N ASP A 838 -34.45 -16.03 48.75
CA ASP A 838 -33.82 -16.08 50.07
C ASP A 838 -32.29 -15.88 50.03
N GLU A 839 -31.58 -16.38 49.01
CA GLU A 839 -30.14 -16.16 48.85
C GLU A 839 -29.82 -14.70 48.52
N HIS A 840 -30.68 -14.05 47.73
CA HIS A 840 -30.56 -12.63 47.43
C HIS A 840 -30.82 -11.74 48.66
N LEU A 841 -31.79 -12.10 49.50
CA LEU A 841 -32.05 -11.40 50.77
C LEU A 841 -30.85 -11.50 51.72
N LEU A 842 -30.28 -12.70 51.86
CA LEU A 842 -29.08 -12.93 52.66
C LEU A 842 -27.87 -12.13 52.14
N GLU A 843 -27.70 -12.05 50.82
CA GLU A 843 -26.62 -11.27 50.21
C GLU A 843 -26.77 -9.76 50.47
N VAL A 844 -27.98 -9.22 50.35
CA VAL A 844 -28.21 -7.80 50.65
C VAL A 844 -28.05 -7.49 52.14
N GLU A 845 -28.45 -8.40 53.03
CA GLU A 845 -28.20 -8.25 54.47
C GLU A 845 -26.69 -8.25 54.79
N LYS A 846 -25.90 -9.13 54.14
CA LYS A 846 -24.43 -9.10 54.24
C LYS A 846 -23.84 -7.79 53.75
N ARG A 847 -24.35 -7.23 52.65
CA ARG A 847 -23.90 -5.94 52.11
C ARG A 847 -24.20 -4.76 53.05
N LEU A 848 -25.38 -4.74 53.65
CA LEU A 848 -25.75 -3.75 54.68
C LEU A 848 -24.84 -3.85 55.91
N GLN A 849 -24.56 -5.07 56.37
CA GLN A 849 -23.66 -5.33 57.48
C GLN A 849 -22.22 -4.88 57.17
N LEU A 850 -21.71 -5.17 55.97
CA LEU A 850 -20.40 -4.70 55.53
C LEU A 850 -20.32 -3.16 55.48
N PHE A 851 -21.39 -2.49 55.05
CA PHE A 851 -21.46 -1.02 55.08
C PHE A 851 -21.40 -0.46 56.51
N LYS A 852 -22.06 -1.10 57.48
CA LYS A 852 -21.98 -0.72 58.90
C LYS A 852 -20.56 -0.83 59.42
N GLU A 853 -19.88 -1.92 59.10
CA GLU A 853 -18.50 -2.18 59.51
C GLU A 853 -17.50 -1.20 58.88
N ILE A 854 -17.67 -0.86 57.59
CA ILE A 854 -16.78 0.07 56.89
C ILE A 854 -16.92 1.51 57.40
N CYS A 855 -18.13 1.92 57.79
CA CYS A 855 -18.44 3.30 58.11
C CYS A 855 -18.38 3.62 59.62
N ASP A 856 -18.13 2.64 60.48
CA ASP A 856 -18.09 2.77 61.95
C ASP A 856 -19.32 3.52 62.52
N TRP A 857 -20.50 3.32 61.92
CA TRP A 857 -21.65 4.23 62.05
C TRP A 857 -22.83 3.60 62.80
N HIS A 858 -23.17 4.15 63.97
CA HIS A 858 -24.34 3.78 64.80
C HIS A 858 -25.46 4.85 64.78
N GLY A 859 -25.62 5.60 63.70
CA GLY A 859 -26.58 6.71 63.59
C GLY A 859 -27.92 6.38 62.89
N SER A 860 -28.95 7.20 63.15
CA SER A 860 -30.34 7.06 62.67
C SER A 860 -30.54 7.01 61.14
N GLU A 861 -29.55 7.43 60.36
CA GLU A 861 -29.60 7.41 58.89
C GLU A 861 -29.36 6.02 58.30
N MET A 862 -28.58 5.18 58.99
CA MET A 862 -28.38 3.78 58.59
C MET A 862 -29.63 2.95 58.89
N GLU A 863 -30.27 3.16 60.04
CA GLU A 863 -31.56 2.54 60.36
C GLU A 863 -32.65 2.92 59.34
N LYS A 864 -32.63 4.17 58.84
CA LYS A 864 -33.51 4.60 57.74
C LYS A 864 -33.21 3.84 56.45
N LEU A 865 -31.95 3.73 56.04
CA LEU A 865 -31.57 2.96 54.85
C LEU A 865 -32.00 1.49 54.97
N GLU A 866 -31.75 0.85 56.11
CA GLU A 866 -32.19 -0.53 56.37
C GLU A 866 -33.71 -0.68 56.32
N SER A 867 -34.45 0.27 56.88
CA SER A 867 -35.91 0.28 56.82
C SER A 867 -36.44 0.44 55.40
N CYS A 868 -35.78 1.26 54.57
CA CYS A 868 -36.15 1.48 53.18
C CYS A 868 -35.81 0.25 52.32
N VAL A 869 -34.62 -0.35 52.49
CA VAL A 869 -34.23 -1.61 51.83
C VAL A 869 -35.21 -2.73 52.16
N ARG A 870 -35.53 -2.93 53.44
CA ARG A 870 -36.50 -3.95 53.88
C ARG A 870 -37.90 -3.71 53.31
N ARG A 871 -38.34 -2.45 53.21
CA ARG A 871 -39.64 -2.10 52.61
C ARG A 871 -39.69 -2.44 51.12
N GLU A 872 -38.67 -2.05 50.36
CA GLU A 872 -38.58 -2.32 48.92
C GLU A 872 -38.50 -3.82 48.60
N MET A 873 -37.79 -4.58 49.44
CA MET A 873 -37.67 -6.03 49.31
C MET A 873 -38.98 -6.75 49.59
N ASN A 874 -39.73 -6.33 50.61
CA ASN A 874 -41.05 -6.88 50.90
C ASN A 874 -42.05 -6.62 49.77
N VAL A 875 -41.95 -5.48 49.06
CA VAL A 875 -42.78 -5.18 47.89
C VAL A 875 -42.45 -6.11 46.71
N ARG A 876 -41.17 -6.36 46.44
CA ARG A 876 -40.74 -7.29 45.35
C ARG A 876 -41.05 -8.76 45.62
N LEU A 877 -41.26 -9.17 46.87
CA LEU A 877 -41.68 -10.53 47.23
C LEU A 877 -43.21 -10.71 47.18
N SER A 878 -43.97 -9.60 47.07
CA SER A 878 -45.44 -9.57 47.07
C SER A 878 -46.07 -9.42 45.67
N VAL A 879 -45.25 -9.23 44.63
CA VAL A 879 -45.58 -9.24 43.20
C VAL A 879 -44.99 -10.50 42.61
#